data_AF-A0A0G4H474-F1
#
_entry.id   AF-A0A0G4H474-F1
#
_cell.length_a   1.000
_cell.length_b   1.000
_cell.length_c   1.000
_cell.angle_alpha   90.00
_cell.angle_beta   90.00
_cell.angle_gamma   90.00
#
_symmetry.space_group_name_H-M   'P 1'
#
loop_
_entity.id
_entity.type
_entity.pdbx_description
1 polymer ?
#
loop_
_entity_poly.entity_id
_entity_poly.type
_entity_poly.pdbx_seq_one_letter_code
_entity_poly.pdbx_strand_id
1 'polypeptide(L)'
;MMPMANQRAARECPPAPPPSRDRKRGSTADDEGTASIFRAIRMQGWSGLPMPRELHVGVYAFIHPVWCLKPPLSSLSSAIVLRHHTELVIDSSNPRQRIFWSSMTVRTAYDLGQQMVNLKCLIHRFPCTPENHVAPRWCLGIVIGLLEGHAAGRRSVREKEGLGTAMMEGSLQSLTFEAVPTIPPIVGVQGIRHLNNTIALPLPTTPSQSITLPALTNVKGVSGGHAVIDGRGWSMPTLQRVSARVPSSTVADMRPFIATSKSLVELEVDEMASSELAELIGSIPMGQRGRPGPLANLRRIGYIKLYEIESINIEDGLRQLQRCLVDRGCSKSLDFLELKVDCRDCHSLLLSEYPTLMALASFIDKTCSASGKVLCEARLSAEEAQHIPLTHLLAHTQFGKLPSSGPQLLGALLKLYNVQMAPQPTHPDCPSIDSFIGTAPAQYHYVWTVTPDQLLDRSWHAIDDSTVNKLVIGRGRRTSIEVRLADGWVPPVDAAPPEPPQIQAFKADGLLGVSTLTVKTYIGLGAVKALLNKGLHLEKMQLFHMTATDVIRVLEGMGTRQMPKNLRIEGLRHTHDESRIHHISRMTTTANFQKVKALIVGGEVAMWVAAALRQHMPSLESFIMCGREAEVRSVLVDGAHDSYMGTRRSDTGIRAGFNTLTLGFVSEDQRFFVKAEDERKGITLGDHKERLPQIRTLIIHLDVPPANVVDPGTFILSSIWSLLEIDSITALTVVPPQATHLDAFSEAVRRRFGPGQVPGIIGHGDSRIVLTADAIQTMRKAVFAHSSAADTLRALQQAEVPDQRRQTRMTSQRISSMLHHYLPSLDANIAAEALASDFVGRMRAAPPMSVIDPPYTRAMDPPYARGRLRRLVIVAMQRYGLGMEPMMRLQGSSPCIPSPSVIASASQLMAILRMTGKHITGIELLYKATEHGHQYTDMLNRVGDGSCLLFLVRTNGDTYGCFIDDSLRPPEYSFSTYSVDALIFSTSGVAPPTLQSPPASHRLHVAQAGNEHRHGSPKFAIGRPVAPGVDVRLWLWADGPGLAAGGCPVRVVLGSLTDPILFRADEIEVMRLVGQCRRGAERMD
;
A
#
# COMPACT_ATOMS: atom_id res chain seq x y z
N MET A 1 -26.19 79.80 19.44
CA MET A 1 -26.44 79.35 18.05
C MET A 1 -25.87 77.95 17.90
N MET A 2 -26.73 76.93 17.97
CA MET A 2 -26.37 75.51 17.84
C MET A 2 -26.60 75.02 16.41
N PRO A 3 -25.77 74.11 15.87
CA PRO A 3 -26.06 73.44 14.60
C PRO A 3 -26.83 72.13 14.81
N MET A 4 -27.77 71.89 13.90
CA MET A 4 -28.70 70.75 13.90
C MET A 4 -28.02 69.43 13.55
N ALA A 5 -28.30 68.39 14.34
CA ALA A 5 -28.07 66.99 14.01
C ALA A 5 -29.34 66.38 13.42
N ASN A 6 -29.23 65.80 12.21
CA ASN A 6 -30.31 65.07 11.54
C ASN A 6 -30.18 63.58 11.90
N GLN A 7 -31.02 63.08 12.82
CA GLN A 7 -31.24 61.66 13.04
C GLN A 7 -32.37 61.16 12.11
N ARG A 8 -32.04 60.34 11.11
CA ARG A 8 -33.00 59.45 10.44
C ARG A 8 -32.89 58.07 11.07
N ALA A 9 -33.92 57.69 11.82
CA ALA A 9 -34.12 56.35 12.34
C ALA A 9 -34.39 55.37 11.18
N ALA A 10 -33.51 54.38 11.00
CA ALA A 10 -33.79 53.20 10.20
C ALA A 10 -34.61 52.23 11.06
N ARG A 11 -35.82 51.87 10.60
CA ARG A 11 -36.59 50.76 11.17
C ARG A 11 -35.89 49.45 10.80
N GLU A 12 -35.28 48.82 11.78
CA GLU A 12 -34.77 47.45 11.68
C GLU A 12 -35.94 46.48 11.46
N CYS A 13 -35.87 45.69 10.39
CA CYS A 13 -36.69 44.49 10.24
C CYS A 13 -36.10 43.39 11.13
N PRO A 14 -36.92 42.58 11.81
CA PRO A 14 -36.42 41.49 12.65
C PRO A 14 -35.71 40.43 11.80
N PRO A 15 -34.64 39.80 12.31
CA PRO A 15 -33.87 38.80 11.58
C PRO A 15 -34.72 37.54 11.31
N ALA A 16 -34.62 37.04 10.08
CA ALA A 16 -35.20 35.75 9.71
C ALA A 16 -34.59 34.63 10.57
N PRO A 17 -35.41 33.67 11.05
CA PRO A 17 -34.90 32.56 11.85
C PRO A 17 -33.97 31.65 11.02
N PRO A 18 -32.95 31.03 11.65
CA PRO A 18 -31.97 30.21 10.95
C PRO A 18 -32.61 28.97 10.32
N PRO A 19 -32.11 28.50 9.16
CA PRO A 19 -32.65 27.32 8.49
C PRO A 19 -32.41 26.08 9.34
N SER A 20 -33.50 25.47 9.83
CA SER A 20 -33.48 24.18 10.50
C SER A 20 -33.03 23.09 9.52
N ARG A 21 -31.80 22.61 9.70
CA ARG A 21 -31.30 21.36 9.11
C ARG A 21 -31.95 20.18 9.83
N ASP A 22 -33.22 19.91 9.53
CA ASP A 22 -33.85 18.60 9.71
C ASP A 22 -35.26 18.60 9.09
N ARG A 23 -35.32 18.59 7.75
CA ARG A 23 -36.54 18.24 6.98
C ARG A 23 -36.15 17.52 5.70
N LYS A 24 -35.90 16.21 5.80
CA LYS A 24 -36.04 15.24 4.70
C LYS A 24 -36.86 14.04 5.16
N ARG A 25 -38.15 14.29 5.41
CA ARG A 25 -39.26 13.31 5.35
C ARG A 25 -40.56 14.05 5.63
N GLY A 26 -41.18 14.56 4.59
CA GLY A 26 -42.48 15.21 4.65
C GLY A 26 -43.05 15.36 3.25
N SER A 27 -44.31 14.97 3.08
CA SER A 27 -45.14 15.07 1.87
C SER A 27 -45.19 13.86 0.92
N THR A 28 -45.61 12.69 1.42
CA THR A 28 -46.38 11.75 0.58
C THR A 28 -47.89 11.83 0.86
N ALA A 29 -48.30 12.42 1.99
CA ALA A 29 -49.71 12.49 2.40
C ALA A 29 -50.54 13.55 1.65
N ASP A 30 -49.95 14.71 1.31
CA ASP A 30 -50.65 15.77 0.54
C ASP A 30 -50.82 15.40 -0.94
N ASP A 31 -49.90 14.61 -1.51
CA ASP A 31 -50.02 14.08 -2.87
C ASP A 31 -51.11 13.00 -2.98
N GLU A 32 -51.32 12.21 -1.92
CA GLU A 32 -52.33 11.14 -1.91
C GLU A 32 -53.77 11.68 -1.79
N GLY A 33 -53.98 12.74 -1.02
CA GLY A 33 -55.26 13.46 -0.96
C GLY A 33 -55.61 14.11 -2.30
N THR A 34 -54.63 14.78 -2.91
CA THR A 34 -54.76 15.41 -4.23
C THR A 34 -55.03 14.35 -5.31
N ALA A 35 -54.26 13.25 -5.33
CA ALA A 35 -54.47 12.14 -6.26
C ALA A 35 -55.83 11.45 -6.07
N SER A 36 -56.34 11.35 -4.84
CA SER A 36 -57.66 10.78 -4.54
C SER A 36 -58.81 11.63 -5.04
N ILE A 37 -58.72 12.96 -4.90
CA ILE A 37 -59.68 13.92 -5.48
C ILE A 37 -59.68 13.80 -7.01
N PHE A 38 -58.51 13.72 -7.65
CA PHE A 38 -58.42 13.57 -9.10
C PHE A 38 -58.88 12.21 -9.59
N ARG A 39 -58.67 11.14 -8.82
CA ARG A 39 -59.22 9.82 -9.10
C ARG A 39 -60.75 9.86 -9.02
N ALA A 40 -61.32 10.56 -8.04
CA ALA A 40 -62.77 10.75 -7.92
C ALA A 40 -63.34 11.54 -9.12
N ILE A 41 -62.72 12.66 -9.51
CA ILE A 41 -63.12 13.45 -10.70
C ILE A 41 -63.04 12.62 -11.98
N ARG A 42 -61.99 11.81 -12.14
CA ARG A 42 -61.80 10.95 -13.32
C ARG A 42 -62.81 9.79 -13.37
N MET A 43 -63.20 9.25 -12.22
CA MET A 43 -64.13 8.12 -12.11
C MET A 43 -65.60 8.53 -12.23
N GLN A 44 -65.99 9.73 -11.79
CA GLN A 44 -67.39 10.18 -11.85
C GLN A 44 -67.83 10.75 -13.21
N GLY A 45 -66.88 11.05 -14.11
CA GLY A 45 -67.19 11.69 -15.39
C GLY A 45 -67.54 13.17 -15.21
N TRP A 46 -67.07 14.01 -16.13
CA TRP A 46 -67.18 15.48 -16.03
C TRP A 46 -68.60 16.02 -16.22
N SER A 47 -69.56 15.18 -16.61
CA SER A 47 -70.93 15.58 -16.92
C SER A 47 -71.74 16.06 -15.71
N GLY A 48 -71.25 15.89 -14.48
CA GLY A 48 -71.99 16.19 -13.24
C GLY A 48 -71.56 17.44 -12.45
N LEU A 49 -70.43 18.08 -12.77
CA LEU A 49 -69.94 19.25 -12.02
C LEU A 49 -70.28 20.56 -12.75
N PRO A 50 -71.20 21.41 -12.23
CA PRO A 50 -71.49 22.70 -12.83
C PRO A 50 -70.31 23.66 -12.57
N MET A 51 -69.36 23.73 -13.51
CA MET A 51 -68.32 24.77 -13.51
C MET A 51 -68.55 25.77 -14.64
N PRO A 52 -68.23 27.06 -14.42
CA PRO A 52 -68.15 28.06 -15.49
C PRO A 52 -67.26 27.57 -16.65
N ARG A 53 -67.67 27.86 -17.90
CA ARG A 53 -66.95 27.40 -19.11
C ARG A 53 -65.49 27.85 -19.13
N GLU A 54 -65.20 28.97 -18.48
CA GLU A 54 -63.89 29.57 -18.37
C GLU A 54 -62.94 28.72 -17.49
N LEU A 55 -63.49 28.03 -16.48
CA LEU A 55 -62.71 27.14 -15.60
C LEU A 55 -62.51 25.75 -16.20
N HIS A 56 -63.42 25.28 -17.06
CA HIS A 56 -63.30 23.95 -17.68
C HIS A 56 -61.97 23.75 -18.38
N VAL A 57 -61.48 24.76 -19.12
CA VAL A 57 -60.23 24.62 -19.88
C VAL A 57 -59.01 24.59 -18.96
N GLY A 58 -59.00 25.41 -17.91
CA GLY A 58 -57.93 25.42 -16.91
C GLY A 58 -57.84 24.11 -16.13
N VAL A 59 -58.97 23.59 -15.65
CA VAL A 59 -59.02 22.32 -14.91
C VAL A 59 -58.71 21.14 -15.85
N TYR A 60 -59.16 21.17 -17.11
CA TYR A 60 -58.79 20.17 -18.11
C TYR A 60 -57.28 20.17 -18.36
N ALA A 61 -56.66 21.33 -18.55
CA ALA A 61 -55.21 21.46 -18.70
C ALA A 61 -54.44 20.93 -17.48
N PHE A 62 -54.96 21.16 -16.28
CA PHE A 62 -54.35 20.70 -15.04
C PHE A 62 -54.37 19.17 -14.91
N ILE A 63 -55.46 18.51 -15.31
CA ILE A 63 -55.67 17.07 -15.13
C ILE A 63 -55.05 16.25 -16.28
N HIS A 64 -54.95 16.84 -17.46
CA HIS A 64 -54.41 16.19 -18.65
C HIS A 64 -52.99 16.67 -18.93
N PRO A 65 -51.95 15.98 -18.44
CA PRO A 65 -50.59 16.34 -18.78
C PRO A 65 -50.42 16.23 -20.29
N VAL A 66 -49.52 17.05 -20.86
CA VAL A 66 -49.31 17.17 -22.31
C VAL A 66 -49.16 15.82 -23.02
N TRP A 67 -48.50 14.83 -22.38
CA TRP A 67 -48.30 13.50 -22.95
C TRP A 67 -49.56 12.61 -23.00
N CYS A 68 -50.66 13.01 -22.38
CA CYS A 68 -51.98 12.38 -22.54
C CYS A 68 -52.78 12.94 -23.72
N LEU A 69 -52.36 14.05 -24.32
CA LEU A 69 -53.06 14.63 -25.47
C LEU A 69 -52.71 13.83 -26.74
N LYS A 70 -53.73 13.41 -27.49
CA LYS A 70 -53.53 12.65 -28.74
C LYS A 70 -52.97 13.57 -29.84
N PRO A 71 -51.81 13.25 -30.45
CA PRO A 71 -51.35 13.92 -31.67
C PRO A 71 -52.32 13.65 -32.84
N PRO A 72 -52.49 14.58 -33.81
CA PRO A 72 -51.86 15.90 -33.90
C PRO A 72 -52.53 16.95 -32.99
N LEU A 73 -51.71 17.76 -32.31
CA LEU A 73 -52.16 18.79 -31.35
C LEU A 73 -52.60 20.11 -32.02
N SER A 74 -53.06 20.06 -33.28
CA SER A 74 -53.39 21.24 -34.08
C SER A 74 -54.83 21.74 -33.91
N SER A 75 -55.64 21.12 -33.04
CA SER A 75 -57.01 21.58 -32.81
C SER A 75 -57.03 22.91 -32.06
N LEU A 76 -58.01 23.77 -32.36
CA LEU A 76 -58.21 25.03 -31.64
C LEU A 76 -58.37 24.78 -30.12
N SER A 77 -59.06 23.69 -29.76
CA SER A 77 -59.27 23.28 -28.36
C SER A 77 -57.97 22.93 -27.65
N SER A 78 -57.07 22.18 -28.30
CA SER A 78 -55.74 21.85 -27.73
C SER A 78 -54.88 23.10 -27.57
N ALA A 79 -54.94 24.05 -28.50
CA ALA A 79 -54.21 25.30 -28.38
C ALA A 79 -54.63 26.11 -27.15
N ILE A 80 -55.94 26.18 -26.82
CA ILE A 80 -56.40 26.87 -25.60
C ILE A 80 -55.89 26.14 -24.36
N VAL A 81 -56.01 24.81 -24.30
CA VAL A 81 -55.51 23.98 -23.18
C VAL A 81 -54.00 24.15 -22.96
N LEU A 82 -53.21 24.19 -24.03
CA LEU A 82 -51.76 24.32 -23.97
C LEU A 82 -51.30 25.70 -23.47
N ARG A 83 -52.11 26.76 -23.66
CA ARG A 83 -51.86 28.08 -23.07
C ARG A 83 -51.96 28.10 -21.55
N HIS A 84 -52.64 27.13 -20.94
CA HIS A 84 -52.73 27.04 -19.47
C HIS A 84 -51.56 26.28 -18.85
N HIS A 85 -50.71 25.62 -19.65
CA HIS A 85 -49.54 24.90 -19.14
C HIS A 85 -48.38 25.88 -18.88
N THR A 86 -48.05 26.07 -17.60
CA THR A 86 -46.90 26.87 -17.18
C THR A 86 -45.64 26.04 -16.91
N GLU A 87 -45.77 24.73 -16.79
CA GLU A 87 -44.67 23.80 -16.55
C GLU A 87 -44.78 22.58 -17.47
N LEU A 88 -43.64 22.12 -17.98
CA LEU A 88 -43.55 20.93 -18.80
C LEU A 88 -42.38 20.06 -18.32
N VAL A 89 -42.64 18.76 -18.15
CA VAL A 89 -41.64 17.76 -17.76
C VAL A 89 -41.50 16.71 -18.87
N ILE A 90 -40.28 16.53 -19.36
CA ILE A 90 -39.87 15.46 -20.28
C ILE A 90 -39.17 14.39 -19.46
N ASP A 91 -39.90 13.34 -19.05
CA ASP A 91 -39.41 12.36 -18.07
C ASP A 91 -39.07 11.00 -18.67
N SER A 92 -37.82 10.57 -18.52
CA SER A 92 -37.38 9.22 -18.88
C SER A 92 -37.65 8.18 -17.81
N SER A 93 -37.88 8.55 -16.54
CA SER A 93 -38.11 7.60 -15.45
C SER A 93 -39.43 6.84 -15.61
N ASN A 94 -40.43 7.47 -16.23
CA ASN A 94 -41.72 6.84 -16.55
C ASN A 94 -41.69 6.21 -17.96
N PRO A 95 -41.89 4.89 -18.11
CA PRO A 95 -41.84 4.22 -19.41
C PRO A 95 -42.83 4.78 -20.44
N ARG A 96 -44.04 5.17 -20.03
CA ARG A 96 -45.06 5.72 -20.94
C ARG A 96 -44.67 7.10 -21.45
N GLN A 97 -44.17 7.96 -20.56
CA GLN A 97 -43.65 9.27 -20.97
C GLN A 97 -42.43 9.12 -21.85
N ARG A 98 -41.51 8.20 -21.50
CA ARG A 98 -40.32 7.92 -22.31
C ARG A 98 -40.69 7.56 -23.74
N ILE A 99 -41.63 6.63 -23.94
CA ILE A 99 -42.13 6.23 -25.26
C ILE A 99 -42.77 7.42 -25.98
N PHE A 100 -43.66 8.16 -25.31
CA PHE A 100 -44.31 9.33 -25.89
C PHE A 100 -43.29 10.35 -26.41
N TRP A 101 -42.37 10.80 -25.56
CA TRP A 101 -41.35 11.79 -25.92
C TRP A 101 -40.37 11.29 -26.96
N SER A 102 -39.99 10.01 -26.90
CA SER A 102 -39.06 9.42 -27.88
C SER A 102 -39.71 9.21 -29.25
N SER A 103 -41.04 9.11 -29.32
CA SER A 103 -41.80 9.02 -30.56
C SER A 103 -42.14 10.38 -31.18
N MET A 104 -42.00 11.46 -30.42
CA MET A 104 -42.31 12.82 -30.89
C MET A 104 -41.26 13.29 -31.89
N THR A 105 -41.69 13.94 -32.98
CA THR A 105 -40.77 14.59 -33.91
C THR A 105 -40.37 15.98 -33.40
N VAL A 106 -39.18 16.44 -33.78
CA VAL A 106 -38.71 17.80 -33.48
C VAL A 106 -39.68 18.87 -34.01
N ARG A 107 -40.26 18.66 -35.20
CA ARG A 107 -41.23 19.60 -35.78
C ARG A 107 -42.50 19.67 -34.93
N THR A 108 -43.03 18.51 -34.52
CA THR A 108 -44.19 18.46 -33.61
C THR A 108 -43.89 19.15 -32.27
N ALA A 109 -42.69 18.98 -31.74
CA ALA A 109 -42.23 19.66 -30.53
C ALA A 109 -42.19 21.19 -30.70
N TYR A 110 -41.74 21.67 -31.86
CA TYR A 110 -41.76 23.08 -32.23
C TYR A 110 -43.18 23.65 -32.32
N ASP A 111 -44.07 22.97 -33.05
CA ASP A 111 -45.47 23.40 -33.18
C ASP A 111 -46.20 23.38 -31.82
N LEU A 112 -45.88 22.42 -30.96
CA LEU A 112 -46.35 22.36 -29.58
C LEU A 112 -45.85 23.55 -28.76
N GLY A 113 -44.54 23.85 -28.86
CA GLY A 113 -43.93 25.01 -28.20
C GLY A 113 -44.62 26.32 -28.59
N GLN A 114 -44.93 26.51 -29.88
CA GLN A 114 -45.64 27.70 -30.38
C GLN A 114 -47.00 27.94 -29.70
N GLN A 115 -47.67 26.88 -29.24
CA GLN A 115 -48.96 26.98 -28.57
C GLN A 115 -48.82 27.25 -27.06
N MET A 116 -47.70 26.81 -26.46
CA MET A 116 -47.42 26.94 -25.02
C MET A 116 -46.84 28.32 -24.68
N VAL A 117 -47.51 29.39 -25.09
CA VAL A 117 -47.03 30.78 -24.90
C VAL A 117 -46.97 31.24 -23.45
N ASN A 118 -47.45 30.48 -22.46
CA ASN A 118 -47.34 30.80 -21.04
C ASN A 118 -46.39 29.86 -20.28
N LEU A 119 -45.59 29.05 -21.00
CA LEU A 119 -44.59 28.17 -20.39
C LEU A 119 -43.61 29.00 -19.56
N LYS A 120 -43.44 28.63 -18.29
CA LYS A 120 -42.52 29.23 -17.31
C LYS A 120 -41.37 28.30 -16.93
N CYS A 121 -41.59 26.99 -16.94
CA CYS A 121 -40.60 26.01 -16.53
C CYS A 121 -40.57 24.82 -17.50
N LEU A 122 -39.36 24.42 -17.92
CA LEU A 122 -39.14 23.18 -18.69
C LEU A 122 -38.12 22.31 -17.94
N ILE A 123 -38.52 21.08 -17.60
CA ILE A 123 -37.68 20.10 -16.90
C ILE A 123 -37.42 18.91 -17.82
N HIS A 124 -36.16 18.58 -18.04
CA HIS A 124 -35.71 17.46 -18.86
C HIS A 124 -35.01 16.42 -17.98
N ARG A 125 -35.70 15.31 -17.72
CA ARG A 125 -35.23 14.21 -16.89
C ARG A 125 -34.68 13.08 -17.74
N PHE A 126 -33.36 13.06 -17.94
CA PHE A 126 -32.67 12.11 -18.81
C PHE A 126 -32.16 10.88 -18.04
N PRO A 127 -31.97 9.73 -18.72
CA PRO A 127 -31.69 8.48 -18.04
C PRO A 127 -30.24 8.39 -17.51
N CYS A 128 -30.08 7.79 -16.33
CA CYS A 128 -28.82 7.50 -15.64
C CYS A 128 -28.77 6.04 -15.13
N THR A 129 -27.59 5.41 -15.10
CA THR A 129 -27.36 4.09 -14.47
C THR A 129 -26.91 4.22 -13.01
N PRO A 130 -26.98 3.15 -12.20
CA PRO A 130 -26.41 3.14 -10.85
C PRO A 130 -24.91 3.46 -10.79
N GLU A 131 -24.17 3.16 -11.86
CA GLU A 131 -22.74 3.47 -12.02
C GLU A 131 -22.48 4.91 -12.53
N ASN A 132 -23.48 5.79 -12.47
CA ASN A 132 -23.43 7.19 -12.92
C ASN A 132 -23.15 7.40 -14.42
N HIS A 133 -23.46 6.43 -15.28
CA HIS A 133 -23.47 6.68 -16.73
C HIS A 133 -24.76 7.40 -17.13
N VAL A 134 -24.62 8.55 -17.79
CA VAL A 134 -25.74 9.42 -18.16
C VAL A 134 -25.97 9.47 -19.69
N ALA A 135 -27.22 9.68 -20.11
CA ALA A 135 -27.60 9.95 -21.51
C ALA A 135 -28.29 11.32 -21.68
N PRO A 136 -27.56 12.42 -21.45
CA PRO A 136 -28.10 13.80 -21.50
C PRO A 136 -28.65 14.21 -22.88
N ARG A 137 -28.27 13.53 -23.96
CA ARG A 137 -28.79 13.81 -25.31
C ARG A 137 -30.15 13.18 -25.59
N TRP A 138 -30.65 12.29 -24.73
CA TRP A 138 -31.96 11.66 -24.89
C TRP A 138 -33.05 12.73 -24.99
N CYS A 139 -33.82 12.77 -26.09
CA CYS A 139 -34.87 13.77 -26.35
C CYS A 139 -34.42 15.24 -26.36
N LEU A 140 -33.12 15.55 -26.47
CA LEU A 140 -32.63 16.94 -26.46
C LEU A 140 -33.15 17.75 -27.66
N GLY A 141 -33.30 17.13 -28.84
CA GLY A 141 -33.92 17.78 -29.99
C GLY A 141 -35.38 18.23 -29.75
N ILE A 142 -36.11 17.51 -28.90
CA ILE A 142 -37.49 17.85 -28.49
C ILE A 142 -37.48 19.05 -27.55
N VAL A 143 -36.54 19.09 -26.60
CA VAL A 143 -36.31 20.26 -25.73
C VAL A 143 -36.04 21.50 -26.57
N ILE A 144 -35.11 21.41 -27.54
CA ILE A 144 -34.76 22.51 -28.44
C ILE A 144 -35.98 22.96 -29.25
N GLY A 145 -36.69 22.02 -29.88
CA GLY A 145 -37.90 22.33 -30.66
C GLY A 145 -38.95 23.07 -29.84
N LEU A 146 -39.26 22.58 -28.64
CA LEU A 146 -40.22 23.22 -27.72
C LEU A 146 -39.83 24.65 -27.36
N LEU A 147 -38.56 24.90 -27.05
CA LEU A 147 -38.08 26.23 -26.64
C LEU A 147 -38.09 27.23 -27.79
N GLU A 148 -37.67 26.82 -28.99
CA GLU A 148 -37.69 27.66 -30.18
C GLU A 148 -39.12 27.94 -30.65
N GLY A 149 -39.97 26.92 -30.59
CA GLY A 149 -41.40 27.04 -30.83
C GLY A 149 -42.04 28.03 -29.86
N HIS A 150 -41.76 27.89 -28.56
CA HIS A 150 -42.24 28.79 -27.52
C HIS A 150 -41.86 30.24 -27.80
N ALA A 151 -40.59 30.51 -28.10
CA ALA A 151 -40.13 31.86 -28.43
C ALA A 151 -40.85 32.43 -29.68
N ALA A 152 -41.02 31.62 -30.72
CA ALA A 152 -41.76 32.01 -31.92
C ALA A 152 -43.24 32.29 -31.62
N GLY A 153 -43.90 31.44 -30.83
CA GLY A 153 -45.29 31.63 -30.41
C GLY A 153 -45.50 32.92 -29.61
N ARG A 154 -44.61 33.22 -28.65
CA ARG A 154 -44.61 34.49 -27.90
C ARG A 154 -44.51 35.69 -28.83
N ARG A 155 -43.57 35.64 -29.77
CA ARG A 155 -43.35 36.71 -30.77
C ARG A 155 -44.62 36.96 -31.58
N SER A 156 -45.24 35.90 -32.11
CA SER A 156 -46.48 36.02 -32.88
C SER A 156 -47.67 36.54 -32.06
N VAL A 157 -47.77 36.20 -30.77
CA VAL A 157 -48.83 36.76 -29.90
C VAL A 157 -48.59 38.26 -29.68
N ARG A 158 -47.36 38.67 -29.40
CA ARG A 158 -46.99 40.09 -29.22
C ARG A 158 -47.26 40.93 -30.48
N GLU A 159 -46.92 40.41 -31.66
CA GLU A 159 -47.19 41.08 -32.93
C GLU A 159 -48.70 41.25 -33.17
N LYS A 160 -49.53 40.32 -32.71
CA LYS A 160 -51.00 40.38 -32.83
C LYS A 160 -51.67 41.30 -31.81
N GLU A 161 -51.17 41.35 -30.58
CA GLU A 161 -51.73 42.16 -29.50
C GLU A 161 -51.34 43.65 -29.59
N GLY A 162 -50.34 43.99 -30.42
CA GLY A 162 -49.89 45.35 -30.66
C GLY A 162 -48.96 45.89 -29.56
N LEU A 163 -48.25 46.99 -29.85
CA LEU A 163 -47.25 47.57 -28.94
C LEU A 163 -47.81 48.09 -27.61
N GLY A 164 -49.14 48.16 -27.45
CA GLY A 164 -49.81 48.74 -26.27
C GLY A 164 -50.17 47.76 -25.15
N THR A 165 -50.07 46.43 -25.36
CA THR A 165 -50.40 45.44 -24.33
C THR A 165 -49.24 45.19 -23.38
N ALA A 166 -49.52 45.17 -22.07
CA ALA A 166 -48.55 44.96 -20.97
C ALA A 166 -47.95 43.53 -20.88
N MET A 167 -48.03 42.74 -21.95
CA MET A 167 -47.51 41.37 -21.95
C MET A 167 -45.97 41.40 -21.93
N MET A 168 -45.35 40.74 -20.94
CA MET A 168 -43.88 40.63 -20.85
C MET A 168 -43.29 39.99 -22.11
N GLU A 169 -42.04 40.31 -22.46
CA GLU A 169 -41.44 39.84 -23.72
C GLU A 169 -41.27 38.31 -23.81
N GLY A 170 -41.09 37.65 -22.67
CA GLY A 170 -41.03 36.19 -22.55
C GLY A 170 -41.75 35.70 -21.29
N SER A 171 -42.01 34.40 -21.21
CA SER A 171 -42.57 33.78 -20.00
C SER A 171 -41.71 32.68 -19.41
N LEU A 172 -40.82 32.05 -20.19
CA LEU A 172 -39.95 30.97 -19.69
C LEU A 172 -38.92 31.51 -18.71
N GLN A 173 -38.98 31.07 -17.46
CA GLN A 173 -38.14 31.51 -16.35
C GLN A 173 -37.07 30.50 -15.95
N SER A 174 -37.34 29.20 -16.10
CA SER A 174 -36.43 28.13 -15.67
C SER A 174 -36.31 27.01 -16.71
N LEU A 175 -35.09 26.51 -16.90
CA LEU A 175 -34.76 25.32 -17.67
C LEU A 175 -33.92 24.38 -16.80
N THR A 176 -34.39 23.17 -16.58
CA THR A 176 -33.75 22.22 -15.66
C THR A 176 -33.45 20.92 -16.38
N PHE A 177 -32.23 20.41 -16.21
CA PHE A 177 -31.78 19.12 -16.70
C PHE A 177 -31.49 18.22 -15.48
N GLU A 178 -32.10 17.05 -15.42
CA GLU A 178 -32.03 16.14 -14.26
C GLU A 178 -31.67 14.73 -14.71
N ALA A 179 -30.59 14.19 -14.15
CA ALA A 179 -30.28 12.77 -14.30
C ALA A 179 -31.22 11.95 -13.41
N VAL A 180 -31.99 11.04 -13.99
CA VAL A 180 -32.90 10.15 -13.23
C VAL A 180 -32.47 8.68 -13.34
N PRO A 181 -32.43 7.93 -12.23
CA PRO A 181 -32.15 6.50 -12.27
C PRO A 181 -33.16 5.79 -13.16
N THR A 182 -32.67 4.98 -14.09
CA THR A 182 -33.55 4.12 -14.89
C THR A 182 -33.93 2.87 -14.10
N ILE A 183 -35.22 2.49 -14.15
CA ILE A 183 -35.72 1.28 -13.50
C ILE A 183 -35.03 0.06 -14.16
N PRO A 184 -34.25 -0.76 -13.42
CA PRO A 184 -33.66 -2.00 -13.95
C PRO A 184 -34.75 -2.96 -14.43
N PRO A 185 -34.53 -3.80 -15.47
CA PRO A 185 -33.22 -4.31 -15.93
C PRO A 185 -32.78 -3.90 -17.36
N ILE A 186 -33.44 -2.95 -18.01
CA ILE A 186 -33.43 -2.88 -19.49
C ILE A 186 -32.21 -2.16 -20.10
N VAL A 187 -31.43 -1.41 -19.34
CA VAL A 187 -30.41 -0.50 -19.93
C VAL A 187 -29.06 -0.63 -19.23
N GLY A 188 -28.23 -1.57 -19.68
CA GLY A 188 -26.80 -1.56 -19.35
C GLY A 188 -26.06 -0.38 -19.98
N VAL A 189 -24.74 -0.26 -19.76
CA VAL A 189 -23.90 0.82 -20.31
C VAL A 189 -24.09 1.02 -21.82
N GLN A 190 -24.23 -0.07 -22.58
CA GLN A 190 -24.50 -0.02 -24.02
C GLN A 190 -25.87 0.60 -24.35
N GLY A 191 -26.89 0.32 -23.55
CA GLY A 191 -28.22 0.91 -23.73
C GLY A 191 -28.22 2.42 -23.44
N ILE A 192 -27.47 2.89 -22.45
CA ILE A 192 -27.29 4.34 -22.20
C ILE A 192 -26.57 4.99 -23.38
N ARG A 193 -25.48 4.39 -23.88
CA ARG A 193 -24.81 4.87 -25.09
C ARG A 193 -25.73 4.91 -26.29
N HIS A 194 -26.57 3.89 -26.46
CA HIS A 194 -27.59 3.87 -27.50
C HIS A 194 -28.54 5.05 -27.30
N LEU A 195 -29.21 5.19 -26.14
CA LEU A 195 -30.13 6.31 -25.86
C LEU A 195 -29.50 7.69 -26.05
N ASN A 196 -28.22 7.85 -25.74
CA ASN A 196 -27.47 9.09 -25.97
C ASN A 196 -27.26 9.38 -27.48
N ASN A 197 -27.29 8.34 -28.32
CA ASN A 197 -27.11 8.41 -29.77
C ASN A 197 -28.43 8.35 -30.57
N THR A 198 -29.45 7.59 -30.12
CA THR A 198 -30.67 7.22 -30.88
C THR A 198 -31.55 8.42 -31.23
N ILE A 199 -31.38 9.56 -30.52
CA ILE A 199 -32.17 10.78 -30.75
C ILE A 199 -31.25 11.95 -31.13
N ALA A 200 -30.17 11.65 -31.86
CA ALA A 200 -29.45 12.61 -32.70
C ALA A 200 -30.02 12.62 -34.13
N LEU A 201 -31.34 12.45 -34.31
CA LEU A 201 -32.05 12.83 -35.54
C LEU A 201 -31.70 14.29 -35.88
N PRO A 202 -31.61 14.68 -37.18
CA PRO A 202 -31.00 15.93 -37.57
C PRO A 202 -31.62 17.07 -36.75
N LEU A 203 -30.74 17.82 -36.09
CA LEU A 203 -31.13 19.01 -35.35
C LEU A 203 -32.08 19.84 -36.23
N PRO A 204 -33.11 20.46 -35.66
CA PRO A 204 -33.95 21.37 -36.44
C PRO A 204 -33.03 22.35 -37.15
N THR A 205 -33.28 22.63 -38.42
CA THR A 205 -32.51 23.61 -39.20
C THR A 205 -32.36 24.87 -38.35
N THR A 206 -31.13 25.40 -38.28
CA THR A 206 -30.84 26.60 -37.48
C THR A 206 -31.90 27.66 -37.77
N PRO A 207 -32.57 28.21 -36.74
CA PRO A 207 -33.63 29.16 -36.97
C PRO A 207 -33.08 30.36 -37.75
N SER A 208 -33.83 30.82 -38.75
CA SER A 208 -33.42 31.97 -39.59
C SER A 208 -33.37 33.30 -38.81
N GLN A 209 -33.97 33.33 -37.62
CA GLN A 209 -33.97 34.47 -36.71
C GLN A 209 -33.40 34.04 -35.36
N SER A 210 -32.70 34.98 -34.70
CA SER A 210 -32.22 34.74 -33.34
C SER A 210 -33.38 34.44 -32.38
N ILE A 211 -33.11 33.56 -31.42
CA ILE A 211 -34.08 33.11 -30.44
C ILE A 211 -33.78 33.82 -29.13
N THR A 212 -34.59 34.80 -28.77
CA THR A 212 -34.43 35.52 -27.50
C THR A 212 -35.32 34.91 -26.43
N LEU A 213 -34.76 34.59 -25.27
CA LEU A 213 -35.43 34.07 -24.08
C LEU A 213 -35.27 35.10 -22.93
N PRO A 214 -35.95 36.25 -23.00
CA PRO A 214 -35.70 37.41 -22.14
C PRO A 214 -36.29 37.29 -20.72
N ALA A 215 -37.01 36.21 -20.43
CA ALA A 215 -37.51 35.90 -19.09
C ALA A 215 -36.70 34.80 -18.39
N LEU A 216 -35.78 34.13 -19.12
CA LEU A 216 -35.05 32.98 -18.59
C LEU A 216 -34.01 33.50 -17.60
N THR A 217 -34.16 33.10 -16.34
CA THR A 217 -33.32 33.55 -15.22
C THR A 217 -32.52 32.41 -14.62
N ASN A 218 -32.93 31.16 -14.83
CA ASN A 218 -32.31 30.00 -14.20
C ASN A 218 -32.15 28.82 -15.18
N VAL A 219 -30.93 28.29 -15.28
CA VAL A 219 -30.60 27.06 -16.00
C VAL A 219 -29.89 26.11 -15.04
N LYS A 220 -30.38 24.87 -14.89
CA LYS A 220 -29.82 23.91 -13.94
C LYS A 220 -29.47 22.58 -14.57
N GLY A 221 -28.41 21.94 -14.07
CA GLY A 221 -28.00 20.59 -14.45
C GLY A 221 -27.39 20.46 -15.85
N VAL A 222 -26.76 21.53 -16.35
CA VAL A 222 -26.04 21.47 -17.63
C VAL A 222 -25.00 20.35 -17.56
N SER A 223 -24.94 19.53 -18.60
CA SER A 223 -24.08 18.35 -18.69
C SER A 223 -23.64 18.13 -20.14
N GLY A 224 -22.81 17.10 -20.36
CA GLY A 224 -22.23 16.80 -21.68
C GLY A 224 -23.29 16.63 -22.77
N GLY A 225 -23.08 17.20 -23.95
CA GLY A 225 -23.99 17.06 -25.09
C GLY A 225 -24.99 18.21 -25.25
N HIS A 226 -25.03 19.17 -24.33
CA HIS A 226 -25.78 20.43 -24.52
C HIS A 226 -25.04 21.42 -25.45
N ALA A 227 -23.78 21.15 -25.82
CA ALA A 227 -23.04 21.91 -26.83
C ALA A 227 -23.77 22.04 -28.19
N VAL A 228 -24.73 21.16 -28.50
CA VAL A 228 -25.55 21.24 -29.72
C VAL A 228 -26.48 22.47 -29.77
N ILE A 229 -26.63 23.18 -28.65
CA ILE A 229 -27.35 24.46 -28.58
C ILE A 229 -26.46 25.61 -29.10
N ASP A 230 -25.13 25.43 -29.11
CA ASP A 230 -24.20 26.39 -29.70
C ASP A 230 -24.51 26.60 -31.19
N GLY A 231 -24.37 27.83 -31.67
CA GLY A 231 -24.69 28.19 -33.05
C GLY A 231 -26.18 28.32 -33.39
N ARG A 232 -27.10 28.03 -32.45
CA ARG A 232 -28.56 28.22 -32.67
C ARG A 232 -29.05 29.66 -32.49
N GLY A 233 -28.16 30.59 -32.15
CA GLY A 233 -28.50 32.01 -32.00
C GLY A 233 -29.39 32.32 -30.79
N TRP A 234 -29.30 31.51 -29.73
CA TRP A 234 -30.05 31.73 -28.49
C TRP A 234 -29.48 32.92 -27.71
N SER A 235 -30.35 33.81 -27.24
CA SER A 235 -30.02 35.01 -26.47
C SER A 235 -30.77 35.02 -25.13
N MET A 236 -30.06 35.05 -24.01
CA MET A 236 -30.60 34.93 -22.65
C MET A 236 -30.13 36.11 -21.77
N PRO A 237 -30.50 37.36 -22.11
CA PRO A 237 -29.92 38.55 -21.48
C PRO A 237 -30.14 38.63 -19.96
N THR A 238 -31.23 38.03 -19.46
CA THR A 238 -31.65 38.05 -18.05
C THR A 238 -31.17 36.83 -17.26
N LEU A 239 -30.35 35.95 -17.83
CA LEU A 239 -29.94 34.72 -17.16
C LEU A 239 -29.10 35.03 -15.93
N GLN A 240 -29.61 34.67 -14.75
CA GLN A 240 -28.99 34.96 -13.45
C GLN A 240 -28.23 33.76 -12.90
N ARG A 241 -28.73 32.54 -13.09
CA ARG A 241 -28.16 31.33 -12.48
C ARG A 241 -27.90 30.27 -13.54
N VAL A 242 -26.70 29.73 -13.55
CA VAL A 242 -26.35 28.53 -14.32
C VAL A 242 -25.66 27.55 -13.40
N SER A 243 -26.12 26.29 -13.40
CA SER A 243 -25.45 25.20 -12.68
C SER A 243 -25.17 24.01 -13.59
N ALA A 244 -23.96 23.46 -13.50
CA ALA A 244 -23.53 22.20 -14.07
C ALA A 244 -23.11 21.29 -12.90
N ARG A 245 -23.72 20.10 -12.81
CA ARG A 245 -23.53 19.17 -11.67
C ARG A 245 -22.89 17.84 -12.07
N VAL A 246 -22.49 17.72 -13.33
CA VAL A 246 -21.91 16.48 -13.84
C VAL A 246 -20.45 16.76 -14.15
N PRO A 247 -19.49 16.01 -13.58
CA PRO A 247 -18.05 16.25 -13.74
C PRO A 247 -17.53 16.13 -15.19
N SER A 248 -18.41 15.86 -16.15
CA SER A 248 -18.11 15.81 -17.59
C SER A 248 -18.59 17.03 -18.38
N SER A 249 -19.10 18.09 -17.72
CA SER A 249 -19.54 19.29 -18.44
C SER A 249 -18.32 20.04 -18.98
N THR A 250 -18.25 20.21 -20.29
CA THR A 250 -17.18 20.98 -20.93
C THR A 250 -17.56 22.45 -21.08
N VAL A 251 -16.57 23.32 -21.34
CA VAL A 251 -16.82 24.72 -21.73
C VAL A 251 -17.85 24.81 -22.85
N ALA A 252 -17.77 23.91 -23.84
CA ALA A 252 -18.68 23.87 -24.98
C ALA A 252 -20.15 23.64 -24.58
N ASP A 253 -20.42 22.91 -23.49
CA ASP A 253 -21.79 22.62 -23.06
C ASP A 253 -22.45 23.81 -22.36
N MET A 254 -21.67 24.63 -21.65
CA MET A 254 -22.17 25.78 -20.89
C MET A 254 -22.19 27.08 -21.69
N ARG A 255 -21.25 27.23 -22.65
CA ARG A 255 -21.10 28.43 -23.50
C ARG A 255 -22.44 28.93 -24.08
N PRO A 256 -23.34 28.07 -24.64
CA PRO A 256 -24.56 28.55 -25.29
C PRO A 256 -25.52 29.26 -24.34
N PHE A 257 -25.47 28.94 -23.04
CA PHE A 257 -26.34 29.53 -22.03
C PHE A 257 -25.81 30.87 -21.54
N ILE A 258 -24.50 30.97 -21.28
CA ILE A 258 -23.94 32.15 -20.62
C ILE A 258 -23.46 33.24 -21.59
N ALA A 259 -23.07 32.91 -22.82
CA ALA A 259 -22.38 33.83 -23.73
C ALA A 259 -23.17 35.12 -24.01
N THR A 260 -24.51 35.07 -23.92
CA THR A 260 -25.40 36.20 -24.15
C THR A 260 -25.99 36.81 -22.87
N SER A 261 -25.63 36.30 -21.69
CA SER A 261 -26.10 36.83 -20.41
C SER A 261 -25.49 38.19 -20.08
N LYS A 262 -26.30 39.06 -19.48
CA LYS A 262 -25.89 40.36 -18.95
C LYS A 262 -26.25 40.52 -17.47
N SER A 263 -26.71 39.47 -16.83
CA SER A 263 -27.29 39.50 -15.49
C SER A 263 -26.87 38.32 -14.64
N LEU A 264 -25.76 37.66 -14.99
CA LEU A 264 -25.28 36.48 -14.28
C LEU A 264 -24.93 36.84 -12.83
N VAL A 265 -25.55 36.13 -11.89
CA VAL A 265 -25.39 36.27 -10.44
C VAL A 265 -24.67 35.06 -9.84
N GLU A 266 -25.00 33.86 -10.32
CA GLU A 266 -24.43 32.60 -9.81
C GLU A 266 -24.01 31.69 -10.98
N LEU A 267 -22.77 31.23 -10.92
CA LEU A 267 -22.20 30.25 -11.83
C LEU A 267 -21.68 29.06 -11.02
N GLU A 268 -22.48 28.01 -10.92
CA GLU A 268 -22.11 26.77 -10.23
C GLU A 268 -21.54 25.80 -11.27
N VAL A 269 -20.21 25.70 -11.32
CA VAL A 269 -19.48 24.71 -12.12
C VAL A 269 -18.96 23.62 -11.19
N ASP A 270 -18.95 22.38 -11.67
CA ASP A 270 -18.35 21.26 -10.95
C ASP A 270 -16.95 21.00 -11.51
N GLU A 271 -15.94 21.22 -10.67
CA GLU A 271 -14.54 20.83 -10.90
C GLU A 271 -13.91 21.33 -12.22
N MET A 272 -14.27 22.54 -12.66
CA MET A 272 -13.70 23.14 -13.87
C MET A 272 -12.33 23.77 -13.61
N ALA A 273 -11.36 23.54 -14.50
CA ALA A 273 -10.03 24.14 -14.39
C ALA A 273 -10.09 25.67 -14.55
N SER A 274 -9.12 26.39 -13.97
CA SER A 274 -9.09 27.86 -14.06
C SER A 274 -9.01 28.39 -15.50
N SER A 275 -8.26 27.71 -16.38
CA SER A 275 -8.14 28.05 -17.81
C SER A 275 -9.43 27.81 -18.59
N GLU A 276 -10.10 26.68 -18.35
CA GLU A 276 -11.41 26.36 -18.94
C GLU A 276 -12.49 27.36 -18.48
N LEU A 277 -12.49 27.71 -17.20
CA LEU A 277 -13.39 28.72 -16.67
C LEU A 277 -13.08 30.10 -17.27
N ALA A 278 -11.81 30.42 -17.51
CA ALA A 278 -11.42 31.65 -18.19
C ALA A 278 -11.92 31.69 -19.65
N GLU A 279 -11.83 30.57 -20.38
CA GLU A 279 -12.39 30.42 -21.72
C GLU A 279 -13.91 30.60 -21.71
N LEU A 280 -14.59 29.94 -20.76
CA LEU A 280 -16.03 30.01 -20.59
C LEU A 280 -16.48 31.44 -20.31
N ILE A 281 -15.89 32.12 -19.33
CA ILE A 281 -16.16 33.54 -19.04
C ILE A 281 -15.77 34.43 -20.23
N GLY A 282 -14.70 34.07 -20.94
CA GLY A 282 -14.23 34.70 -22.18
C GLY A 282 -15.31 34.81 -23.25
N SER A 283 -16.25 33.86 -23.30
CA SER A 283 -17.36 33.87 -24.26
C SER A 283 -18.40 34.97 -24.02
N ILE A 284 -18.46 35.55 -22.82
CA ILE A 284 -19.32 36.69 -22.51
C ILE A 284 -18.68 37.95 -23.12
N PRO A 285 -19.41 38.82 -23.83
CA PRO A 285 -18.83 40.02 -24.40
C PRO A 285 -18.33 40.99 -23.31
N MET A 286 -17.33 41.80 -23.62
CA MET A 286 -16.90 42.87 -22.70
C MET A 286 -18.00 43.94 -22.55
N GLY A 287 -18.07 44.55 -21.37
CA GLY A 287 -18.96 45.70 -21.14
C GLY A 287 -18.52 46.93 -21.93
N GLN A 288 -19.46 47.83 -22.25
CA GLN A 288 -19.09 49.14 -22.79
C GLN A 288 -18.38 49.97 -21.72
N ARG A 289 -17.30 50.66 -22.09
CA ARG A 289 -16.54 51.52 -21.18
C ARG A 289 -17.47 52.52 -20.49
N GLY A 290 -17.42 52.57 -19.16
CA GLY A 290 -18.25 53.48 -18.34
C GLY A 290 -19.62 52.93 -17.92
N ARG A 291 -20.02 51.73 -18.39
CA ARG A 291 -21.19 51.01 -17.87
C ARG A 291 -20.74 49.84 -17.00
N PRO A 292 -21.55 49.41 -16.02
CA PRO A 292 -21.31 48.14 -15.34
C PRO A 292 -21.16 47.02 -16.37
N GLY A 293 -20.08 46.24 -16.28
CA GLY A 293 -19.88 45.11 -17.16
C GLY A 293 -20.94 44.01 -16.94
N PRO A 294 -21.09 43.06 -17.88
CA PRO A 294 -22.14 42.04 -17.82
C PRO A 294 -22.04 41.09 -16.62
N LEU A 295 -20.88 41.05 -15.94
CA LEU A 295 -20.64 40.26 -14.73
C LEU A 295 -20.56 41.10 -13.46
N ALA A 296 -20.96 42.38 -13.49
CA ALA A 296 -20.94 43.24 -12.30
C ALA A 296 -21.84 42.73 -11.16
N ASN A 297 -22.83 41.89 -11.47
CA ASN A 297 -23.73 41.26 -10.50
C ASN A 297 -23.32 39.83 -10.11
N LEU A 298 -22.20 39.31 -10.64
CA LEU A 298 -21.74 37.96 -10.33
C LEU A 298 -21.26 37.91 -8.88
N ARG A 299 -21.94 37.11 -8.07
CA ARG A 299 -21.72 36.97 -6.62
C ARG A 299 -21.19 35.61 -6.22
N ARG A 300 -21.47 34.56 -6.99
CA ARG A 300 -21.07 33.19 -6.67
C ARG A 300 -20.43 32.52 -7.86
N ILE A 301 -19.22 32.00 -7.64
CA ILE A 301 -18.62 30.99 -8.51
C ILE A 301 -18.50 29.71 -7.69
N GLY A 302 -18.88 28.59 -8.29
CA GLY A 302 -18.75 27.25 -7.71
C GLY A 302 -17.29 26.79 -7.64
N TYR A 303 -17.07 25.51 -7.91
CA TYR A 303 -15.79 24.85 -7.71
C TYR A 303 -14.78 25.20 -8.80
N ILE A 304 -13.69 25.87 -8.43
CA ILE A 304 -12.50 25.97 -9.28
C ILE A 304 -11.56 24.81 -8.93
N LYS A 305 -11.24 23.98 -9.92
CA LYS A 305 -10.28 22.89 -9.81
C LYS A 305 -8.85 23.42 -9.91
N LEU A 306 -8.04 23.15 -8.90
CA LEU A 306 -6.62 23.54 -8.81
C LEU A 306 -5.68 22.32 -8.73
N TYR A 307 -6.11 21.19 -9.27
CA TYR A 307 -5.40 19.91 -9.20
C TYR A 307 -5.50 19.15 -10.52
N GLU A 308 -4.65 18.16 -10.75
CA GLU A 308 -4.47 17.45 -12.04
C GLU A 308 -4.15 18.42 -13.21
N ILE A 309 -3.54 19.57 -12.91
CA ILE A 309 -3.16 20.60 -13.88
C ILE A 309 -1.68 20.91 -13.64
N GLU A 310 -0.88 20.97 -14.70
CA GLU A 310 0.52 21.37 -14.59
C GLU A 310 0.64 22.80 -14.01
N SER A 311 1.63 23.07 -13.16
CA SER A 311 1.68 24.32 -12.39
C SER A 311 1.61 25.59 -13.24
N ILE A 312 2.37 25.62 -14.35
CA ILE A 312 2.42 26.75 -15.29
C ILE A 312 1.01 27.07 -15.81
N ASN A 313 0.21 26.02 -16.06
CA ASN A 313 -1.16 26.17 -16.54
C ASN A 313 -2.11 26.71 -15.45
N ILE A 314 -1.83 26.44 -14.16
CA ILE A 314 -2.62 26.99 -13.04
C ILE A 314 -2.35 28.49 -12.89
N GLU A 315 -1.08 28.90 -12.85
CA GLU A 315 -0.70 30.31 -12.71
C GLU A 315 -1.30 31.17 -13.84
N ASP A 316 -1.08 30.76 -15.09
CA ASP A 316 -1.59 31.46 -16.26
C ASP A 316 -3.11 31.39 -16.35
N GLY A 317 -3.70 30.24 -16.04
CA GLY A 317 -5.15 30.06 -15.99
C GLY A 317 -5.82 30.98 -14.96
N LEU A 318 -5.24 31.11 -13.75
CA LEU A 318 -5.74 32.03 -12.72
C LEU A 318 -5.61 33.49 -13.13
N ARG A 319 -4.49 33.89 -13.74
CA ARG A 319 -4.30 35.25 -14.27
C ARG A 319 -5.27 35.58 -15.40
N GLN A 320 -5.47 34.63 -16.31
CA GLN A 320 -6.42 34.76 -17.42
C GLN A 320 -7.85 34.86 -16.89
N LEU A 321 -8.23 34.01 -15.94
CA LEU A 321 -9.55 34.05 -15.30
C LEU A 321 -9.77 35.37 -14.57
N GLN A 322 -8.79 35.83 -13.78
CA GLN A 322 -8.83 37.14 -13.12
C GLN A 322 -9.09 38.26 -14.14
N ARG A 323 -8.31 38.30 -15.22
CA ARG A 323 -8.45 39.30 -16.29
C ARG A 323 -9.84 39.23 -16.91
N CYS A 324 -10.30 38.03 -17.29
CA CYS A 324 -11.60 37.83 -17.92
C CYS A 324 -12.77 38.31 -17.04
N LEU A 325 -12.74 38.03 -15.74
CA LEU A 325 -13.74 38.49 -14.78
C LEU A 325 -13.72 40.02 -14.61
N VAL A 326 -12.54 40.60 -14.39
CA VAL A 326 -12.38 42.04 -14.15
C VAL A 326 -12.78 42.85 -15.39
N ASP A 327 -12.34 42.45 -16.59
CA ASP A 327 -12.68 43.12 -17.86
C ASP A 327 -14.19 43.10 -18.16
N ARG A 328 -14.92 42.15 -17.55
CA ARG A 328 -16.38 42.01 -17.65
C ARG A 328 -17.13 42.58 -16.46
N GLY A 329 -16.44 43.31 -15.57
CA GLY A 329 -17.04 44.05 -14.46
C GLY A 329 -17.13 43.30 -13.12
N CYS A 330 -16.64 42.05 -13.03
CA CYS A 330 -16.59 41.28 -11.79
C CYS A 330 -15.34 41.66 -10.96
N SER A 331 -15.33 42.89 -10.45
CA SER A 331 -14.27 43.40 -9.56
C SER A 331 -14.85 43.57 -8.17
N LYS A 332 -14.32 42.82 -7.18
CA LYS A 332 -14.81 42.84 -5.78
C LYS A 332 -16.31 42.51 -5.63
N SER A 333 -16.88 41.70 -6.51
CA SER A 333 -18.31 41.35 -6.50
C SER A 333 -18.63 39.95 -5.97
N LEU A 334 -17.64 39.04 -5.90
CA LEU A 334 -17.88 37.67 -5.45
C LEU A 334 -18.06 37.62 -3.92
N ASP A 335 -19.26 37.24 -3.49
CA ASP A 335 -19.62 36.98 -2.11
C ASP A 335 -19.29 35.53 -1.69
N PHE A 336 -19.15 34.61 -2.66
CA PHE A 336 -18.77 33.22 -2.40
C PHE A 336 -17.90 32.66 -3.53
N LEU A 337 -16.79 32.03 -3.15
CA LEU A 337 -15.86 31.35 -4.04
C LEU A 337 -15.45 30.01 -3.41
N GLU A 338 -15.45 28.94 -4.19
CA GLU A 338 -15.05 27.61 -3.72
C GLU A 338 -13.86 27.09 -4.54
N LEU A 339 -12.80 26.71 -3.84
CA LEU A 339 -11.56 26.21 -4.43
C LEU A 339 -11.44 24.74 -4.04
N LYS A 340 -11.34 23.86 -5.03
CA LYS A 340 -11.02 22.45 -4.82
C LYS A 340 -9.54 22.21 -5.10
N VAL A 341 -8.84 21.72 -4.10
CA VAL A 341 -7.44 21.34 -4.18
C VAL A 341 -7.30 19.85 -3.90
N ASP A 342 -6.45 19.15 -4.65
CA ASP A 342 -5.96 17.84 -4.23
C ASP A 342 -4.80 18.07 -3.25
N CYS A 343 -4.65 17.21 -2.25
CA CYS A 343 -3.56 17.39 -1.29
C CYS A 343 -2.17 17.20 -1.91
N ARG A 344 -1.99 16.32 -2.90
CA ARG A 344 -0.71 16.18 -3.61
C ARG A 344 -0.33 17.49 -4.29
N ASP A 345 -1.29 18.06 -5.01
CA ASP A 345 -1.09 19.26 -5.82
C ASP A 345 -1.05 20.54 -4.98
N CYS A 346 -1.80 20.59 -3.88
CA CYS A 346 -1.68 21.68 -2.93
C CYS A 346 -0.27 21.74 -2.34
N HIS A 347 0.40 20.61 -2.14
CA HIS A 347 1.80 20.59 -1.72
C HIS A 347 2.75 21.07 -2.81
N SER A 348 2.68 20.49 -4.01
CA SER A 348 3.65 20.73 -5.09
C SER A 348 3.42 22.02 -5.88
N LEU A 349 2.19 22.53 -5.93
CA LEU A 349 1.83 23.67 -6.79
C LEU A 349 1.51 24.92 -5.96
N LEU A 350 0.80 24.79 -4.84
CA LEU A 350 0.37 25.98 -4.07
C LEU A 350 1.34 26.36 -2.95
N LEU A 351 1.94 25.39 -2.26
CA LEU A 351 2.81 25.66 -1.11
C LEU A 351 4.30 25.71 -1.46
N SER A 352 4.74 25.08 -2.55
CA SER A 352 6.11 25.20 -3.05
C SER A 352 6.31 26.28 -4.10
N GLU A 353 5.29 26.62 -4.91
CA GLU A 353 5.45 27.62 -5.97
C GLU A 353 4.84 28.96 -5.57
N TYR A 354 5.72 29.86 -5.12
CA TYR A 354 5.36 31.24 -4.78
C TYR A 354 4.54 31.96 -5.87
N PRO A 355 4.87 31.86 -7.18
CA PRO A 355 4.08 32.51 -8.24
C PRO A 355 2.61 32.07 -8.30
N THR A 356 2.34 30.79 -8.08
CA THR A 356 0.99 30.23 -8.11
C THR A 356 0.17 30.69 -6.90
N LEU A 357 0.75 30.67 -5.69
CA LEU A 357 0.09 31.24 -4.51
C LEU A 357 -0.19 32.73 -4.67
N MET A 358 0.78 33.48 -5.22
CA MET A 358 0.62 34.90 -5.52
C MET A 358 -0.50 35.17 -6.53
N ALA A 359 -0.58 34.37 -7.60
CA ALA A 359 -1.65 34.46 -8.58
C ALA A 359 -3.02 34.18 -7.96
N LEU A 360 -3.13 33.16 -7.10
CA LEU A 360 -4.37 32.82 -6.41
C LEU A 360 -4.81 33.88 -5.39
N ALA A 361 -3.88 34.38 -4.58
CA ALA A 361 -4.15 35.46 -3.63
C ALA A 361 -4.53 36.77 -4.37
N SER A 362 -3.84 37.10 -5.47
CA SER A 362 -4.23 38.24 -6.33
C SER A 362 -5.62 38.04 -6.90
N PHE A 363 -5.94 36.83 -7.38
CA PHE A 363 -7.24 36.50 -7.94
C PHE A 363 -8.36 36.74 -6.92
N ILE A 364 -8.20 36.25 -5.69
CA ILE A 364 -9.13 36.47 -4.58
C ILE A 364 -9.24 37.97 -4.28
N ASP A 365 -8.10 38.67 -4.14
CA ASP A 365 -8.06 40.10 -3.84
C ASP A 365 -8.73 40.95 -4.91
N LYS A 366 -8.71 40.57 -6.18
CA LYS A 366 -9.32 41.37 -7.26
C LYS A 366 -10.80 41.06 -7.47
N THR A 367 -11.24 39.84 -7.18
CA THR A 367 -12.59 39.38 -7.56
C THR A 367 -13.56 39.29 -6.38
N CYS A 368 -13.09 38.96 -5.18
CA CYS A 368 -13.94 38.73 -4.00
C CYS A 368 -14.25 40.02 -3.24
N SER A 369 -15.50 40.17 -2.80
CA SER A 369 -15.93 41.26 -1.93
C SER A 369 -15.28 41.11 -0.54
N ALA A 370 -15.15 42.21 0.20
CA ALA A 370 -14.56 42.17 1.55
C ALA A 370 -15.39 41.32 2.54
N SER A 371 -16.71 41.26 2.34
CA SER A 371 -17.62 40.37 3.08
C SER A 371 -17.70 38.97 2.50
N GLY A 372 -17.00 38.70 1.41
CA GLY A 372 -17.05 37.44 0.69
C GLY A 372 -16.46 36.29 1.50
N LYS A 373 -16.89 35.08 1.18
CA LYS A 373 -16.37 33.84 1.74
C LYS A 373 -15.64 33.03 0.68
N VAL A 374 -14.39 32.69 0.94
CA VAL A 374 -13.60 31.74 0.15
C VAL A 374 -13.51 30.43 0.92
N LEU A 375 -13.93 29.33 0.31
CA LEU A 375 -13.84 28.00 0.89
C LEU A 375 -12.79 27.19 0.13
N CYS A 376 -11.74 26.74 0.82
CA CYS A 376 -10.75 25.80 0.29
C CYS A 376 -11.12 24.37 0.72
N GLU A 377 -11.66 23.58 -0.20
CA GLU A 377 -11.95 22.17 0.01
C GLU A 377 -10.77 21.32 -0.48
N ALA A 378 -10.27 20.44 0.37
CA ALA A 378 -9.22 19.50 0.01
C ALA A 378 -9.74 18.07 -0.18
N ARG A 379 -9.33 17.44 -1.28
CA ARG A 379 -9.39 15.99 -1.46
C ARG A 379 -8.15 15.37 -0.84
N LEU A 380 -8.36 14.55 0.18
CA LEU A 380 -7.33 13.68 0.76
C LEU A 380 -7.67 12.25 0.39
N SER A 381 -6.80 11.58 -0.36
CA SER A 381 -6.87 10.11 -0.38
C SER A 381 -6.39 9.54 0.96
N ALA A 382 -6.91 8.37 1.34
CA ALA A 382 -6.51 7.71 2.59
C ALA A 382 -5.00 7.36 2.62
N GLU A 383 -4.40 7.15 1.44
CA GLU A 383 -2.97 6.87 1.27
C GLU A 383 -2.12 8.14 1.42
N GLU A 384 -2.58 9.27 0.88
CA GLU A 384 -1.84 10.55 0.92
C GLU A 384 -1.69 11.15 2.31
N ALA A 385 -2.68 10.94 3.18
CA ALA A 385 -2.59 11.36 4.57
C ALA A 385 -1.36 10.77 5.30
N GLN A 386 -0.75 9.72 4.74
CA GLN A 386 0.39 9.01 5.32
C GLN A 386 1.75 9.62 4.96
N HIS A 387 1.90 10.50 3.96
CA HIS A 387 3.22 11.01 3.58
C HIS A 387 3.19 12.47 3.13
N ILE A 388 3.20 13.39 4.09
CA ILE A 388 3.19 14.83 3.83
C ILE A 388 4.63 15.39 3.82
N PRO A 389 5.14 15.90 2.68
CA PRO A 389 6.49 16.45 2.63
C PRO A 389 6.63 17.71 3.48
N LEU A 390 7.42 17.64 4.55
CA LEU A 390 7.61 18.75 5.48
C LEU A 390 8.38 19.91 4.82
N THR A 391 9.26 19.61 3.87
CA THR A 391 9.98 20.62 3.08
C THR A 391 9.03 21.51 2.29
N HIS A 392 7.96 20.94 1.71
CA HIS A 392 6.97 21.70 0.94
C HIS A 392 6.08 22.54 1.86
N LEU A 393 5.70 21.98 3.02
CA LEU A 393 4.98 22.74 4.04
C LEU A 393 5.78 23.93 4.55
N LEU A 394 7.11 23.91 4.45
CA LEU A 394 7.98 24.97 4.93
C LEU A 394 8.51 25.88 3.81
N ALA A 395 8.29 25.56 2.54
CA ALA A 395 8.69 26.42 1.43
C ALA A 395 8.05 27.82 1.53
N HIS A 396 6.85 27.91 2.10
CA HIS A 396 6.20 29.20 2.32
C HIS A 396 6.95 30.17 3.25
N THR A 397 7.87 29.68 4.09
CA THR A 397 8.66 30.55 4.97
C THR A 397 9.68 31.39 4.21
N GLN A 398 9.84 31.10 2.91
CA GLN A 398 10.68 31.84 1.97
C GLN A 398 9.87 32.82 1.12
N PHE A 399 8.54 32.83 1.26
CA PHE A 399 7.69 33.70 0.49
C PHE A 399 7.87 35.15 0.93
N GLY A 400 8.04 36.03 -0.05
CA GLY A 400 8.10 37.46 0.19
C GLY A 400 6.75 38.04 0.62
N LYS A 401 6.57 39.35 0.41
CA LYS A 401 5.34 40.05 0.76
C LYS A 401 4.16 39.52 -0.07
N LEU A 402 3.29 38.73 0.58
CA LEU A 402 2.03 38.23 0.03
C LEU A 402 0.97 39.35 -0.13
N PRO A 403 -0.04 39.18 -1.01
CA PRO A 403 -1.21 40.06 -1.10
C PRO A 403 -2.04 40.01 0.18
N SER A 404 -3.05 40.87 0.30
CA SER A 404 -3.82 41.03 1.55
C SER A 404 -4.54 39.76 1.99
N SER A 405 -5.02 38.94 1.05
CA SER A 405 -5.58 37.61 1.32
C SER A 405 -4.56 36.49 1.47
N GLY A 406 -3.30 36.70 1.07
CA GLY A 406 -2.29 35.66 1.04
C GLY A 406 -2.06 34.98 2.40
N PRO A 407 -1.91 35.72 3.52
CA PRO A 407 -1.76 35.10 4.84
C PRO A 407 -2.98 34.27 5.28
N GLN A 408 -4.20 34.71 4.99
CA GLN A 408 -5.41 33.96 5.34
C GLN A 408 -5.54 32.70 4.48
N LEU A 409 -5.24 32.82 3.18
CA LEU A 409 -5.21 31.70 2.24
C LEU A 409 -4.19 30.66 2.66
N LEU A 410 -2.95 31.09 2.94
CA LEU A 410 -1.89 30.21 3.43
C LEU A 410 -2.28 29.53 4.75
N GLY A 411 -2.88 30.27 5.68
CA GLY A 411 -3.41 29.70 6.92
C GLY A 411 -4.51 28.66 6.70
N ALA A 412 -5.41 28.89 5.74
CA ALA A 412 -6.45 27.94 5.35
C ALA A 412 -5.85 26.69 4.70
N LEU A 413 -4.88 26.83 3.80
CA LEU A 413 -4.18 25.71 3.15
C LEU A 413 -3.36 24.88 4.16
N LEU A 414 -2.63 25.52 5.07
CA LEU A 414 -1.87 24.81 6.12
C LEU A 414 -2.78 24.03 7.07
N LYS A 415 -3.98 24.54 7.38
CA LYS A 415 -4.97 23.83 8.21
C LYS A 415 -5.38 22.49 7.61
N LEU A 416 -5.35 22.34 6.29
CA LEU A 416 -5.61 21.06 5.60
C LEU A 416 -4.64 19.97 6.08
N TYR A 417 -3.42 20.36 6.44
CA TYR A 417 -2.34 19.49 6.89
C TYR A 417 -2.19 19.46 8.40
N ASN A 418 -3.20 19.85 9.18
CA ASN A 418 -3.11 19.97 10.63
C ASN A 418 -1.98 20.92 11.09
N VAL A 419 -1.59 21.89 10.25
CA VAL A 419 -0.65 22.95 10.60
C VAL A 419 -1.43 24.27 10.70
N GLN A 420 -1.20 25.03 11.75
CA GLN A 420 -1.87 26.30 11.99
C GLN A 420 -0.81 27.40 12.06
N MET A 421 -1.05 28.49 11.33
CA MET A 421 -0.34 29.73 11.58
C MET A 421 -0.95 30.43 12.79
N ALA A 422 -0.11 31.14 13.54
CA ALA A 422 -0.58 32.06 14.57
C ALA A 422 -1.63 33.00 13.96
N PRO A 423 -2.78 33.21 14.64
CA PRO A 423 -3.83 34.06 14.10
C PRO A 423 -3.26 35.43 13.77
N GLN A 424 -3.38 35.82 12.51
CA GLN A 424 -3.04 37.16 12.05
C GLN A 424 -4.29 38.04 12.11
N PRO A 425 -4.15 39.34 12.40
CA PRO A 425 -5.27 40.28 12.30
C PRO A 425 -5.81 40.25 10.86
N THR A 426 -7.11 39.94 10.72
CA THR A 426 -7.78 39.95 9.43
C THR A 426 -7.84 41.37 8.90
N HIS A 427 -7.32 41.60 7.70
CA HIS A 427 -7.47 42.90 7.03
C HIS A 427 -8.96 43.14 6.72
N PRO A 428 -9.54 44.31 7.01
CA PRO A 428 -10.97 44.56 6.85
C PRO A 428 -11.45 44.41 5.40
N ASP A 429 -10.56 44.62 4.43
CA ASP A 429 -10.87 44.50 2.99
C ASP A 429 -10.67 43.09 2.41
N CYS A 430 -10.37 42.10 3.26
CA CYS A 430 -10.06 40.74 2.85
C CYS A 430 -11.23 39.80 3.13
N PRO A 431 -11.66 38.97 2.15
CA PRO A 431 -12.71 37.99 2.37
C PRO A 431 -12.32 36.99 3.47
N SER A 432 -13.32 36.40 4.12
CA SER A 432 -13.12 35.30 5.05
C SER A 432 -12.68 34.06 4.28
N ILE A 433 -11.51 33.52 4.61
CA ILE A 433 -10.99 32.30 4.00
C ILE A 433 -11.05 31.15 5.00
N ASP A 434 -11.93 30.19 4.72
CA ASP A 434 -12.07 28.96 5.48
C ASP A 434 -11.50 27.78 4.69
N SER A 435 -11.06 26.75 5.40
CA SER A 435 -10.74 25.46 4.80
C SER A 435 -11.61 24.35 5.37
N PHE A 436 -11.91 23.39 4.52
CA PHE A 436 -12.71 22.23 4.87
C PHE A 436 -12.06 20.97 4.30
N ILE A 437 -12.05 19.92 5.13
CA ILE A 437 -11.61 18.58 4.75
C ILE A 437 -12.81 17.68 4.95
N GLY A 438 -13.28 17.01 3.89
CA GLY A 438 -14.47 16.15 3.95
C GLY A 438 -14.41 15.14 5.09
N THR A 439 -13.32 14.37 5.16
CA THR A 439 -13.01 13.45 6.25
C THR A 439 -11.54 13.56 6.60
N ALA A 440 -11.27 14.24 7.70
CA ALA A 440 -9.91 14.52 8.07
C ALA A 440 -9.23 13.27 8.68
N PRO A 441 -7.97 12.95 8.33
CA PRO A 441 -7.35 11.69 8.70
C PRO A 441 -7.11 11.60 10.21
N ALA A 442 -7.17 10.36 10.73
CA ALA A 442 -6.93 10.06 12.14
C ALA A 442 -5.47 10.31 12.56
N GLN A 443 -4.54 10.16 11.60
CA GLN A 443 -3.12 10.36 11.79
C GLN A 443 -2.52 11.18 10.64
N TYR A 444 -1.61 12.07 10.98
CA TYR A 444 -0.79 12.82 10.02
C TYR A 444 0.65 12.32 10.13
N HIS A 445 1.28 12.03 8.99
CA HIS A 445 2.67 11.62 8.95
C HIS A 445 3.46 12.53 8.02
N TYR A 446 4.31 13.37 8.63
CA TYR A 446 5.17 14.30 7.92
C TYR A 446 6.51 13.64 7.60
N VAL A 447 6.96 13.77 6.36
CA VAL A 447 8.24 13.24 5.89
C VAL A 447 9.16 14.40 5.54
N TRP A 448 10.28 14.48 6.24
CA TRP A 448 11.42 15.30 5.85
C TRP A 448 12.37 14.45 5.03
N THR A 449 12.48 14.76 3.74
CA THR A 449 13.50 14.18 2.86
C THR A 449 14.67 15.14 2.75
N VAL A 450 15.83 14.75 3.27
CA VAL A 450 17.08 15.51 3.14
C VAL A 450 17.65 15.23 1.75
N THR A 451 17.81 16.28 0.94
CA THR A 451 18.36 16.19 -0.42
C THR A 451 19.85 16.55 -0.47
N PRO A 452 20.59 16.14 -1.53
CA PRO A 452 21.98 16.55 -1.72
C PRO A 452 22.16 18.07 -1.72
N ASP A 453 21.26 18.79 -2.38
CA ASP A 453 21.32 20.25 -2.49
C ASP A 453 21.21 20.92 -1.11
N GLN A 454 20.39 20.36 -0.21
CA GLN A 454 20.26 20.87 1.17
C GLN A 454 21.53 20.70 2.00
N LEU A 455 22.41 19.75 1.65
CA LEU A 455 23.71 19.57 2.32
C LEU A 455 24.81 20.42 1.69
N LEU A 456 24.83 20.51 0.36
CA LEU A 456 25.87 21.22 -0.38
C LEU A 456 25.66 22.74 -0.33
N ASP A 457 24.41 23.18 -0.40
CA ASP A 457 24.06 24.57 -0.35
C ASP A 457 23.91 25.05 1.10
N ARG A 458 24.99 25.60 1.64
CA ARG A 458 24.95 26.29 2.94
C ARG A 458 24.15 27.58 2.87
N SER A 459 23.79 28.08 1.69
CA SER A 459 22.95 29.26 1.51
C SER A 459 21.47 28.90 1.64
N TRP A 460 21.13 28.20 2.74
CA TRP A 460 19.74 28.15 3.17
C TRP A 460 19.22 29.58 3.20
N HIS A 461 18.28 29.90 2.31
CA HIS A 461 17.66 31.21 2.29
C HIS A 461 17.18 31.50 3.70
N ALA A 462 17.68 32.59 4.28
CA ALA A 462 17.28 33.02 5.61
C ALA A 462 15.75 33.03 5.63
N ILE A 463 15.17 32.37 6.62
CA ILE A 463 13.73 32.44 6.82
C ILE A 463 13.37 33.91 6.96
N ASP A 464 12.27 34.34 6.33
CA ASP A 464 11.71 35.64 6.64
C ASP A 464 11.42 35.69 8.15
N ASP A 465 12.09 36.59 8.87
CA ASP A 465 11.94 36.82 10.31
C ASP A 465 10.45 36.96 10.72
N SER A 466 9.59 37.40 9.79
CA SER A 466 8.14 37.50 9.99
C SER A 466 7.45 36.14 10.28
N THR A 467 8.03 35.03 9.81
CA THR A 467 7.46 33.66 9.89
C THR A 467 8.03 32.82 11.03
N VAL A 468 9.11 33.29 11.67
CA VAL A 468 9.73 32.62 12.82
C VAL A 468 8.73 32.52 13.97
N ASN A 469 8.64 31.33 14.59
CA ASN A 469 7.69 31.04 15.68
C ASN A 469 6.22 31.35 15.35
N LYS A 470 5.77 31.10 14.12
CA LYS A 470 4.36 31.26 13.72
C LYS A 470 3.60 29.95 13.58
N LEU A 471 4.26 28.83 13.32
CA LEU A 471 3.61 27.54 13.03
C LEU A 471 3.36 26.70 14.29
N VAL A 472 2.21 26.03 14.31
CA VAL A 472 1.77 25.09 15.35
C VAL A 472 1.11 23.90 14.67
N ILE A 473 1.49 22.68 15.03
CA ILE A 473 0.79 21.46 14.66
C ILE A 473 -0.41 21.30 15.60
N GLY A 474 -1.61 21.15 15.02
CA GLY A 474 -2.86 21.06 15.75
C GLY A 474 -2.86 19.92 16.77
N ARG A 475 -3.33 20.21 17.99
CA ARG A 475 -3.49 19.23 19.06
C ARG A 475 -4.72 18.36 18.82
N GLY A 476 -4.68 17.10 19.24
CA GLY A 476 -5.83 16.18 19.22
C GLY A 476 -5.78 15.07 18.17
N ARG A 477 -4.72 15.03 17.35
CA ARG A 477 -4.50 13.95 16.38
C ARG A 477 -3.11 13.39 16.50
N ARG A 478 -2.97 12.09 16.23
CA ARG A 478 -1.66 11.44 16.23
C ARG A 478 -0.86 12.01 15.07
N THR A 479 0.26 12.61 15.40
CA THR A 479 1.17 13.14 14.40
C THR A 479 2.51 12.43 14.54
N SER A 480 3.09 12.05 13.42
CA SER A 480 4.45 11.52 13.32
C SER A 480 5.30 12.37 12.38
N ILE A 481 6.58 12.52 12.71
CA ILE A 481 7.58 13.10 11.81
C ILE A 481 8.61 12.02 11.49
N GLU A 482 8.88 11.80 10.22
CA GLU A 482 9.98 10.97 9.72
C GLU A 482 11.04 11.85 9.08
N VAL A 483 12.30 11.64 9.41
CA VAL A 483 13.46 12.26 8.75
C VAL A 483 14.23 11.17 8.02
N ARG A 484 14.31 11.29 6.69
CA ARG A 484 14.95 10.32 5.79
C ARG A 484 15.81 11.02 4.73
N LEU A 485 16.63 10.24 4.04
CA LEU A 485 17.37 10.73 2.87
C LEU A 485 16.52 10.63 1.61
N ALA A 486 16.86 11.43 0.61
CA ALA A 486 16.39 11.21 -0.75
C ALA A 486 16.79 9.80 -1.24
N ASP A 487 15.88 9.12 -1.94
CA ASP A 487 16.11 7.77 -2.42
C ASP A 487 17.33 7.68 -3.34
N GLY A 488 18.13 6.62 -3.20
CA GLY A 488 19.33 6.40 -4.01
C GLY A 488 20.55 7.24 -3.62
N TRP A 489 20.45 8.11 -2.61
CA TRP A 489 21.56 8.95 -2.18
C TRP A 489 22.21 8.46 -0.89
N VAL A 490 23.55 8.39 -0.91
CA VAL A 490 24.38 8.10 0.26
C VAL A 490 25.28 9.31 0.53
N PRO A 491 25.18 9.93 1.71
CA PRO A 491 26.01 11.07 2.04
C PRO A 491 27.48 10.69 2.28
N PRO A 492 28.41 11.65 2.11
CA PRO A 492 29.77 11.52 2.61
C PRO A 492 29.77 11.27 4.11
N VAL A 493 30.61 10.34 4.60
CA VAL A 493 30.66 9.90 6.01
C VAL A 493 30.87 11.07 6.99
N ASP A 494 31.52 12.13 6.53
CA ASP A 494 31.85 13.36 7.25
C ASP A 494 30.85 14.52 7.04
N ALA A 495 29.75 14.28 6.33
CA ALA A 495 28.74 15.31 6.09
C ALA A 495 28.13 15.81 7.41
N ALA A 496 28.19 17.12 7.63
CA ALA A 496 27.58 17.76 8.78
C ALA A 496 26.04 17.67 8.68
N PRO A 497 25.35 17.15 9.71
CA PRO A 497 23.89 17.14 9.75
C PRO A 497 23.35 18.58 9.65
N PRO A 498 22.46 18.90 8.68
CA PRO A 498 21.94 20.24 8.54
C PRO A 498 20.99 20.51 9.71
N GLU A 499 21.06 21.72 10.28
CA GLU A 499 20.01 22.26 11.16
C GLU A 499 19.11 23.13 10.29
N PRO A 500 18.07 22.55 9.68
CA PRO A 500 17.31 23.25 8.67
C PRO A 500 16.59 24.43 9.32
N PRO A 501 16.84 25.66 8.85
CA PRO A 501 16.36 26.86 9.53
C PRO A 501 14.84 26.83 9.61
N GLN A 502 14.14 26.22 8.64
CA GLN A 502 12.69 26.15 8.58
C GLN A 502 12.01 25.59 9.85
N ILE A 503 12.70 24.77 10.66
CA ILE A 503 12.17 24.34 11.97
C ILE A 503 11.94 25.53 12.91
N GLN A 504 12.68 26.63 12.73
CA GLN A 504 12.50 27.87 13.49
C GLN A 504 11.15 28.52 13.24
N ALA A 505 10.46 28.21 12.13
CA ALA A 505 9.10 28.67 11.87
C ALA A 505 8.09 28.10 12.88
N PHE A 506 8.36 26.93 13.48
CA PHE A 506 7.52 26.40 14.56
C PHE A 506 7.74 27.17 15.87
N LYS A 507 6.65 27.43 16.59
CA LYS A 507 6.71 27.90 17.98
C LYS A 507 7.42 26.88 18.88
N ALA A 508 7.95 27.34 19.99
CA ALA A 508 8.56 26.48 21.02
C ALA A 508 7.57 25.45 21.62
N ASP A 509 6.26 25.68 21.50
CA ASP A 509 5.19 24.73 21.85
C ASP A 509 4.41 24.26 20.61
N GLY A 510 4.89 24.61 19.42
CA GLY A 510 4.24 24.34 18.15
C GLY A 510 4.26 22.86 17.77
N LEU A 511 5.15 22.06 18.34
CA LEU A 511 5.32 20.64 18.03
C LEU A 511 4.72 19.72 19.08
N LEU A 512 3.95 20.24 20.04
CA LEU A 512 3.32 19.45 21.10
C LEU A 512 2.35 18.37 20.60
N GLY A 513 1.82 18.51 19.38
CA GLY A 513 0.96 17.50 18.75
C GLY A 513 1.70 16.29 18.18
N VAL A 514 3.04 16.36 18.07
CA VAL A 514 3.87 15.29 17.49
C VAL A 514 4.17 14.23 18.55
N SER A 515 3.64 13.04 18.32
CA SER A 515 3.76 11.89 19.24
C SER A 515 4.89 10.94 18.86
N THR A 516 5.29 10.91 17.58
CA THR A 516 6.28 9.96 17.07
C THR A 516 7.33 10.69 16.24
N LEU A 517 8.61 10.38 16.49
CA LEU A 517 9.73 10.85 15.68
C LEU A 517 10.53 9.65 15.17
N THR A 518 10.69 9.54 13.86
CA THR A 518 11.47 8.51 13.19
C THR A 518 12.63 9.16 12.46
N VAL A 519 13.84 8.65 12.63
CA VAL A 519 15.06 9.21 12.04
C VAL A 519 15.82 8.07 11.41
N LYS A 520 15.85 8.03 10.08
CA LYS A 520 16.37 6.88 9.35
C LYS A 520 17.89 6.89 9.14
N THR A 521 18.55 8.04 9.32
CA THR A 521 19.99 8.20 9.07
C THR A 521 20.62 9.29 9.95
N TYR A 522 21.95 9.27 10.09
CA TYR A 522 22.70 10.26 10.88
C TYR A 522 22.62 11.70 10.32
N ILE A 523 22.31 11.91 9.04
CA ILE A 523 22.11 13.29 8.53
C ILE A 523 20.90 13.94 9.20
N GLY A 524 19.90 13.14 9.60
CA GLY A 524 18.74 13.65 10.30
C GLY A 524 19.05 14.25 11.67
N LEU A 525 20.25 14.08 12.23
CA LEU A 525 20.59 14.51 13.59
C LEU A 525 20.46 16.01 13.81
N GLY A 526 20.81 16.84 12.83
CA GLY A 526 20.66 18.29 12.95
C GLY A 526 19.19 18.72 12.99
N ALA A 527 18.36 18.11 12.14
CA ALA A 527 16.91 18.28 12.20
C ALA A 527 16.33 17.80 13.53
N VAL A 528 16.76 16.64 14.04
CA VAL A 528 16.34 16.11 15.35
C VAL A 528 16.70 17.05 16.48
N LYS A 529 17.93 17.57 16.50
CA LYS A 529 18.36 18.53 17.53
C LYS A 529 17.51 19.81 17.49
N ALA A 530 17.29 20.37 16.31
CA ALA A 530 16.44 21.54 16.14
C ALA A 530 14.98 21.28 16.57
N LEU A 531 14.44 20.11 16.22
CA LEU A 531 13.12 19.62 16.63
C LEU A 531 13.02 19.49 18.16
N LEU A 532 13.99 18.86 18.83
CA LEU A 532 14.02 18.69 20.28
C LEU A 532 14.17 20.02 21.02
N ASN A 533 14.96 20.96 20.51
CA ASN A 533 15.08 22.30 21.05
C ASN A 533 13.76 23.09 21.01
N LYS A 534 12.82 22.70 20.12
CA LYS A 534 11.46 23.22 20.03
C LYS A 534 10.45 22.50 20.93
N GLY A 535 10.91 21.82 21.99
CA GLY A 535 10.03 21.32 23.05
C GLY A 535 9.19 20.10 22.67
N LEU A 536 9.66 19.26 21.75
CA LEU A 536 8.98 18.03 21.34
C LEU A 536 8.73 17.08 22.52
N HIS A 537 7.49 16.61 22.68
CA HIS A 537 7.11 15.59 23.65
C HIS A 537 6.75 14.30 22.95
N LEU A 538 7.71 13.39 22.87
CA LEU A 538 7.56 12.15 22.13
C LEU A 538 6.90 11.06 23.00
N GLU A 539 5.95 10.33 22.44
CA GLU A 539 5.51 9.04 22.95
C GLU A 539 6.40 7.91 22.42
N LYS A 540 6.84 8.05 21.16
CA LYS A 540 7.65 7.06 20.44
C LYS A 540 8.79 7.75 19.69
N MET A 541 9.98 7.15 19.73
CA MET A 541 11.14 7.57 18.95
C MET A 541 11.78 6.37 18.28
N GLN A 542 12.19 6.50 17.03
CA GLN A 542 12.86 5.45 16.28
C GLN A 542 14.12 5.99 15.61
N LEU A 543 15.25 5.34 15.82
CA LEU A 543 16.56 5.72 15.31
C LEU A 543 17.12 4.56 14.49
N PHE A 544 17.39 4.80 13.22
CA PHE A 544 17.94 3.80 12.30
C PHE A 544 19.26 4.25 11.69
N HIS A 545 20.14 3.30 11.37
CA HIS A 545 21.35 3.50 10.57
C HIS A 545 22.27 4.65 11.02
N MET A 546 22.33 4.88 12.34
CA MET A 546 23.21 5.85 12.99
C MET A 546 24.44 5.16 13.60
N THR A 547 25.45 5.92 14.02
CA THR A 547 26.49 5.36 14.89
C THR A 547 26.02 5.29 16.34
N ALA A 548 26.66 4.47 17.17
CA ALA A 548 26.38 4.43 18.61
C ALA A 548 26.53 5.82 19.27
N THR A 549 27.60 6.55 18.92
CA THR A 549 27.88 7.90 19.43
C THR A 549 26.77 8.89 19.05
N ASP A 550 26.23 8.79 17.84
CA ASP A 550 25.15 9.68 17.39
C ASP A 550 23.86 9.45 18.19
N VAL A 551 23.47 8.19 18.38
CA VAL A 551 22.30 7.82 19.20
C VAL A 551 22.43 8.39 20.60
N ILE A 552 23.61 8.26 21.20
CA ILE A 552 23.86 8.77 22.56
C ILE A 552 23.79 10.28 22.61
N ARG A 553 24.43 10.99 21.69
CA ARG A 553 24.37 12.46 21.62
C ARG A 553 22.93 12.97 21.53
N VAL A 554 22.09 12.28 20.75
CA VAL A 554 20.65 12.61 20.68
C VAL A 554 19.98 12.42 22.03
N LEU A 555 20.16 11.25 22.65
CA LEU A 555 19.51 10.93 23.93
C LEU A 555 20.02 11.79 25.08
N GLU A 556 21.30 12.20 25.08
CA GLU A 556 21.90 13.12 26.05
C GLU A 556 21.34 14.54 25.92
N GLY A 557 21.10 14.98 24.68
CA GLY A 557 20.48 16.28 24.40
C GLY A 557 19.01 16.38 24.80
N MET A 558 18.35 15.26 25.11
CA MET A 558 16.95 15.22 25.49
C MET A 558 16.75 15.48 26.98
N GLY A 559 15.89 16.44 27.32
CA GLY A 559 15.46 16.61 28.71
C GLY A 559 14.56 15.47 29.19
N THR A 560 14.47 15.26 30.51
CA THR A 560 13.57 14.28 31.17
C THR A 560 12.12 14.35 30.67
N ARG A 561 11.65 15.54 30.28
CA ARG A 561 10.29 15.76 29.77
C ARG A 561 10.09 15.31 28.32
N GLN A 562 11.15 15.27 27.53
CA GLN A 562 11.17 14.97 26.10
C GLN A 562 11.43 13.49 25.81
N MET A 563 12.03 12.76 26.77
CA MET A 563 12.33 11.34 26.63
C MET A 563 11.07 10.52 26.32
N PRO A 564 11.08 9.69 25.26
CA PRO A 564 9.92 8.92 24.82
C PRO A 564 9.59 7.79 25.79
N LYS A 565 8.33 7.33 25.74
CA LYS A 565 7.92 6.09 26.43
C LYS A 565 8.40 4.85 25.68
N ASN A 566 8.47 4.93 24.34
CA ASN A 566 8.89 3.84 23.46
C ASN A 566 10.09 4.28 22.62
N LEU A 567 11.21 3.59 22.76
CA LEU A 567 12.44 3.87 22.01
C LEU A 567 12.77 2.66 21.11
N ARG A 568 12.99 2.89 19.81
CA ARG A 568 13.47 1.86 18.86
C ARG A 568 14.83 2.30 18.31
N ILE A 569 15.81 1.40 18.35
CA ILE A 569 17.17 1.63 17.86
C ILE A 569 17.55 0.45 16.96
N GLU A 570 17.84 0.68 15.69
CA GLU A 570 18.03 -0.41 14.74
C GLU A 570 19.09 -0.14 13.67
N GLY A 571 19.83 -1.19 13.29
CA GLY A 571 20.75 -1.15 12.17
C GLY A 571 21.89 -0.15 12.35
N LEU A 572 22.37 0.05 13.58
CA LEU A 572 23.46 0.98 13.87
C LEU A 572 24.75 0.56 13.13
N ARG A 573 25.49 1.54 12.64
CA ARG A 573 26.76 1.34 11.94
C ARG A 573 27.88 1.07 12.95
N HIS A 574 28.79 0.16 12.62
CA HIS A 574 30.04 -0.01 13.37
C HIS A 574 30.90 1.24 13.22
N THR A 575 31.39 1.74 14.35
CA THR A 575 32.44 2.76 14.39
C THR A 575 33.77 2.07 14.63
N HIS A 576 34.84 2.52 13.96
CA HIS A 576 36.19 2.01 14.20
C HIS A 576 36.71 2.26 15.63
N ASP A 577 35.98 3.04 16.44
CA ASP A 577 36.37 3.42 17.79
C ASP A 577 35.50 2.73 18.86
N GLU A 578 35.69 1.41 19.02
CA GLU A 578 35.05 0.62 20.08
C GLU A 578 35.42 1.10 21.48
N SER A 579 36.58 1.76 21.64
CA SER A 579 37.05 2.30 22.92
C SER A 579 36.10 3.36 23.49
N ARG A 580 35.35 4.06 22.64
CA ARG A 580 34.32 5.02 23.04
C ARG A 580 33.05 4.39 23.56
N ILE A 581 32.79 3.12 23.27
CA ILE A 581 31.62 2.42 23.81
C ILE A 581 31.78 2.23 25.33
N HIS A 582 33.00 2.03 25.82
CA HIS A 582 33.28 1.99 27.27
C HIS A 582 33.06 3.33 27.98
N HIS A 583 33.12 4.45 27.25
CA HIS A 583 32.75 5.75 27.82
C HIS A 583 31.23 5.90 28.03
N ILE A 584 30.40 5.09 27.35
CA ILE A 584 28.94 5.09 27.52
C ILE A 584 28.57 4.69 28.95
N SER A 585 29.30 3.75 29.56
CA SER A 585 29.12 3.37 30.97
C SER A 585 29.34 4.55 31.95
N ARG A 586 29.90 5.69 31.50
CA ARG A 586 30.13 6.89 32.32
C ARG A 586 29.14 8.03 32.04
N MET A 587 28.05 7.79 31.31
CA MET A 587 27.02 8.80 31.09
C MET A 587 26.50 9.36 32.43
N THR A 588 26.64 10.66 32.63
CA THR A 588 26.42 11.35 33.91
C THR A 588 24.96 11.64 34.25
N THR A 589 24.02 11.41 33.32
CA THR A 589 22.61 11.83 33.45
C THR A 589 21.63 10.66 33.53
N THR A 590 21.72 9.89 34.62
CA THR A 590 20.78 8.80 34.97
C THR A 590 19.31 9.24 35.02
N ALA A 591 19.03 10.54 35.26
CA ALA A 591 17.68 11.06 35.44
C ALA A 591 16.81 11.04 34.16
N ASN A 592 17.40 11.04 32.96
CA ASN A 592 16.65 11.28 31.72
C ASN A 592 15.86 10.06 31.23
N PHE A 593 16.31 8.84 31.51
CA PHE A 593 15.78 7.60 30.94
C PHE A 593 14.63 6.96 31.74
N GLN A 594 14.21 7.57 32.85
CA GLN A 594 13.17 7.04 33.74
C GLN A 594 11.79 6.87 33.09
N LYS A 595 11.53 7.51 31.95
CA LYS A 595 10.25 7.42 31.23
C LYS A 595 10.17 6.29 30.21
N VAL A 596 11.31 5.71 29.81
CA VAL A 596 11.35 4.66 28.80
C VAL A 596 10.74 3.39 29.39
N LYS A 597 9.58 2.99 28.87
CA LYS A 597 8.84 1.79 29.27
C LYS A 597 9.06 0.63 28.30
N ALA A 598 9.33 0.94 27.03
CA ALA A 598 9.62 -0.05 26.01
C ALA A 598 10.87 0.34 25.21
N LEU A 599 11.77 -0.62 25.02
CA LEU A 599 12.98 -0.48 24.21
C LEU A 599 13.00 -1.60 23.16
N ILE A 600 13.12 -1.24 21.88
CA ILE A 600 13.22 -2.16 20.74
C ILE A 600 14.59 -1.99 20.10
N VAL A 601 15.31 -3.08 19.90
CA VAL A 601 16.71 -3.04 19.47
C VAL A 601 16.95 -4.06 18.36
N GLY A 602 17.59 -3.65 17.26
CA GLY A 602 17.93 -4.55 16.15
C GLY A 602 19.36 -4.36 15.66
N GLY A 603 20.13 -5.45 15.59
CA GLY A 603 21.53 -5.46 15.17
C GLY A 603 22.53 -5.37 16.32
N GLU A 604 23.74 -5.86 16.06
CA GLU A 604 24.80 -6.05 17.07
C GLU A 604 25.15 -4.78 17.83
N VAL A 605 25.53 -3.70 17.13
CA VAL A 605 25.92 -2.42 17.77
C VAL A 605 24.77 -1.80 18.57
N ALA A 606 23.53 -1.91 18.06
CA ALA A 606 22.34 -1.41 18.77
C ALA A 606 22.14 -2.14 20.09
N MET A 607 22.39 -3.45 20.10
CA MET A 607 22.34 -4.30 21.27
C MET A 607 23.35 -3.88 22.34
N TRP A 608 24.59 -3.55 21.95
CA TRP A 608 25.61 -3.06 22.88
C TRP A 608 25.21 -1.72 23.52
N VAL A 609 24.69 -0.79 22.71
CA VAL A 609 24.16 0.49 23.20
C VAL A 609 23.01 0.25 24.19
N ALA A 610 22.10 -0.68 23.88
CA ALA A 610 21.00 -1.02 24.77
C ALA A 610 21.49 -1.64 26.09
N ALA A 611 22.52 -2.49 26.06
CA ALA A 611 23.12 -3.06 27.26
C ALA A 611 23.65 -1.96 28.19
N ALA A 612 24.34 -0.96 27.64
CA ALA A 612 24.85 0.19 28.38
C ALA A 612 23.72 1.09 28.93
N LEU A 613 22.72 1.40 28.10
CA LEU A 613 21.60 2.29 28.48
C LEU A 613 20.65 1.66 29.51
N ARG A 614 20.54 0.34 29.53
CA ARG A 614 19.58 -0.40 30.38
C ARG A 614 19.71 -0.07 31.86
N GLN A 615 20.93 0.12 32.36
CA GLN A 615 21.17 0.43 33.78
C GLN A 615 20.53 1.77 34.20
N HIS A 616 20.21 2.62 33.23
CA HIS A 616 19.58 3.93 33.44
C HIS A 616 18.06 3.91 33.20
N MET A 617 17.45 2.78 32.83
CA MET A 617 16.02 2.66 32.51
C MET A 617 15.27 1.82 33.58
N PRO A 618 15.09 2.32 34.82
CA PRO A 618 14.44 1.56 35.89
C PRO A 618 12.96 1.22 35.62
N SER A 619 12.31 1.97 34.71
CA SER A 619 10.91 1.77 34.32
C SER A 619 10.72 0.88 33.09
N LEU A 620 11.78 0.21 32.62
CA LEU A 620 11.73 -0.62 31.42
C LEU A 620 10.89 -1.88 31.67
N GLU A 621 9.63 -1.86 31.22
CA GLU A 621 8.67 -2.94 31.38
C GLU A 621 8.79 -3.97 30.23
N SER A 622 9.08 -3.49 29.02
CA SER A 622 9.17 -4.29 27.80
C SER A 622 10.51 -4.09 27.10
N PHE A 623 11.21 -5.19 26.81
CA PHE A 623 12.46 -5.15 26.07
C PHE A 623 12.38 -6.09 24.87
N ILE A 624 12.56 -5.55 23.66
CA ILE A 624 12.48 -6.29 22.41
C ILE A 624 13.84 -6.26 21.72
N MET A 625 14.40 -7.42 21.36
CA MET A 625 15.71 -7.51 20.72
C MET A 625 15.66 -8.39 19.49
N CYS A 626 16.37 -8.02 18.43
CA CYS A 626 16.53 -8.81 17.20
C CYS A 626 18.00 -8.95 16.83
N GLY A 627 18.43 -10.18 16.57
CA GLY A 627 19.79 -10.51 16.18
C GLY A 627 20.11 -11.98 16.43
N ARG A 628 21.41 -12.29 16.50
CA ARG A 628 21.88 -13.64 16.84
C ARG A 628 21.77 -13.87 18.34
N GLU A 629 21.57 -15.12 18.72
CA GLU A 629 21.48 -15.52 20.12
C GLU A 629 22.70 -15.08 20.94
N ALA A 630 23.92 -15.17 20.39
CA ALA A 630 25.14 -14.76 21.08
C ALA A 630 25.13 -13.26 21.45
N GLU A 631 24.56 -12.42 20.57
CA GLU A 631 24.41 -10.98 20.77
C GLU A 631 23.31 -10.69 21.81
N VAL A 632 22.16 -11.37 21.72
CA VAL A 632 21.10 -11.28 22.73
C VAL A 632 21.63 -11.68 24.10
N ARG A 633 22.44 -12.75 24.15
CA ARG A 633 23.06 -13.26 25.36
C ARG A 633 24.01 -12.23 25.97
N SER A 634 24.91 -11.64 25.19
CA SER A 634 25.86 -10.64 25.72
C SER A 634 25.13 -9.45 26.34
N VAL A 635 24.04 -8.95 25.73
CA VAL A 635 23.22 -7.87 26.30
C VAL A 635 22.57 -8.24 27.63
N LEU A 636 22.03 -9.46 27.73
CA LEU A 636 21.35 -9.91 28.94
C LEU A 636 22.33 -10.22 30.07
N VAL A 637 23.52 -10.70 29.74
CA VAL A 637 24.52 -11.25 30.67
C VAL A 637 25.58 -10.22 31.09
N ASP A 638 26.15 -9.46 30.15
CA ASP A 638 27.30 -8.58 30.41
C ASP A 638 26.86 -7.22 30.97
N GLY A 639 25.62 -6.79 30.72
CA GLY A 639 25.03 -5.62 31.37
C GLY A 639 24.99 -5.70 32.91
N ALA A 640 25.28 -6.87 33.50
CA ALA A 640 25.35 -7.09 34.93
C ALA A 640 26.77 -7.01 35.53
N HIS A 641 27.83 -6.95 34.73
CA HIS A 641 29.20 -7.25 35.20
C HIS A 641 30.15 -6.06 35.38
N ASP A 642 29.75 -4.84 34.98
CA ASP A 642 30.63 -3.65 34.97
C ASP A 642 30.91 -3.03 36.37
N SER A 643 30.61 -3.75 37.46
CA SER A 643 30.95 -3.32 38.82
C SER A 643 32.41 -3.64 39.24
N TYR A 644 33.30 -3.93 38.29
CA TYR A 644 34.67 -4.38 38.60
C TYR A 644 35.60 -3.26 39.12
N MET A 645 35.12 -2.02 39.21
CA MET A 645 35.83 -0.91 39.87
C MET A 645 35.44 -0.76 41.35
N GLY A 646 35.89 -1.71 42.17
CA GLY A 646 36.35 -1.50 43.56
C GLY A 646 35.42 -0.91 44.65
N THR A 647 34.20 -0.47 44.36
CA THR A 647 33.28 0.01 45.41
C THR A 647 32.57 -1.16 46.09
N ARG A 648 32.80 -1.29 47.40
CA ARG A 648 32.30 -2.40 48.24
C ARG A 648 30.81 -2.65 48.03
N ARG A 649 30.52 -3.91 47.65
CA ARG A 649 29.20 -4.56 47.58
C ARG A 649 28.27 -4.10 48.70
N SER A 650 27.15 -3.49 48.32
CA SER A 650 25.89 -3.67 49.06
C SER A 650 25.24 -4.95 48.52
N ASP A 651 25.15 -5.99 49.35
CA ASP A 651 24.64 -7.32 49.02
C ASP A 651 23.11 -7.38 48.77
N THR A 652 22.44 -6.24 48.55
CA THR A 652 20.98 -6.16 48.35
C THR A 652 20.56 -5.76 46.94
N GLY A 653 21.49 -5.76 45.98
CA GLY A 653 21.24 -5.39 44.58
C GLY A 653 20.35 -6.39 43.84
N ILE A 654 19.05 -6.36 44.08
CA ILE A 654 18.04 -7.05 43.26
C ILE A 654 18.20 -6.55 41.82
N ARG A 655 18.60 -7.44 40.91
CA ARG A 655 18.69 -7.16 39.48
C ARG A 655 17.29 -6.80 38.98
N ALA A 656 17.12 -5.60 38.42
CA ALA A 656 15.86 -5.18 37.83
C ALA A 656 15.41 -6.19 36.75
N GLY A 657 14.31 -6.90 37.03
CA GLY A 657 13.72 -7.88 36.13
C GLY A 657 12.89 -7.24 35.02
N PHE A 658 12.60 -8.00 33.98
CA PHE A 658 11.70 -7.62 32.89
C PHE A 658 10.32 -8.21 33.12
N ASN A 659 9.28 -7.39 32.94
CA ASN A 659 7.92 -7.91 32.87
C ASN A 659 7.72 -8.69 31.57
N THR A 660 8.21 -8.15 30.45
CA THR A 660 8.17 -8.81 29.14
C THR A 660 9.50 -8.66 28.40
N LEU A 661 10.07 -9.78 28.00
CA LEU A 661 11.21 -9.85 27.09
C LEU A 661 10.72 -10.47 25.76
N THR A 662 10.96 -9.78 24.65
CA THR A 662 10.64 -10.29 23.30
C THR A 662 11.92 -10.46 22.49
N LEU A 663 12.15 -11.66 21.97
CA LEU A 663 13.29 -12.03 21.16
C LEU A 663 12.79 -12.21 19.72
N GLY A 664 13.08 -11.24 18.86
CA GLY A 664 12.49 -11.10 17.53
C GLY A 664 11.19 -10.27 17.57
N PHE A 665 10.67 -9.83 16.42
CA PHE A 665 9.35 -9.22 16.31
C PHE A 665 8.81 -9.27 14.88
N VAL A 666 7.51 -9.00 14.73
CA VAL A 666 6.86 -8.76 13.43
C VAL A 666 6.48 -7.29 13.34
N SER A 667 6.98 -6.60 12.33
CA SER A 667 6.57 -5.26 11.89
C SER A 667 5.73 -5.38 10.62
N GLU A 668 4.99 -4.33 10.25
CA GLU A 668 4.09 -4.31 9.08
C GLU A 668 4.74 -4.88 7.81
N ASP A 669 6.02 -4.59 7.58
CA ASP A 669 6.73 -5.04 6.37
C ASP A 669 7.80 -6.13 6.60
N GLN A 670 8.15 -6.45 7.85
CA GLN A 670 9.33 -7.28 8.14
C GLN A 670 9.16 -8.15 9.38
N ARG A 671 9.54 -9.42 9.27
CA ARG A 671 9.64 -10.37 10.40
C ARG A 671 11.10 -10.55 10.78
N PHE A 672 11.46 -10.16 11.99
CA PHE A 672 12.77 -10.38 12.55
C PHE A 672 12.71 -11.56 13.49
N PHE A 673 13.39 -12.64 13.11
CA PHE A 673 13.51 -13.84 13.90
C PHE A 673 14.89 -13.89 14.57
N VAL A 674 14.94 -14.45 15.78
CA VAL A 674 16.21 -14.69 16.48
C VAL A 674 16.82 -15.98 15.97
N LYS A 675 18.08 -15.87 15.53
CA LYS A 675 18.87 -17.00 15.02
C LYS A 675 19.63 -17.65 16.17
N ALA A 676 19.50 -18.95 16.30
CA ALA A 676 20.32 -19.73 17.22
C ALA A 676 21.81 -19.59 16.88
N GLU A 677 22.67 -19.63 17.90
CA GLU A 677 24.13 -19.60 17.69
C GLU A 677 24.61 -20.83 16.90
N ASP A 678 23.98 -21.98 17.13
CA ASP A 678 24.15 -23.21 16.37
C ASP A 678 22.78 -23.68 15.87
N GLU A 679 22.54 -23.53 14.57
CA GLU A 679 21.30 -23.93 13.89
C GLU A 679 20.91 -25.39 14.14
N ARG A 680 21.84 -26.24 14.62
CA ARG A 680 21.56 -27.65 14.92
C ARG A 680 21.15 -27.92 16.38
N LYS A 681 21.27 -26.92 17.27
CA LYS A 681 21.06 -27.09 18.72
C LYS A 681 19.85 -26.34 19.27
N GLY A 682 19.23 -25.46 18.49
CA GLY A 682 18.22 -24.55 19.03
C GLY A 682 18.85 -23.45 19.88
N ILE A 683 18.02 -22.65 20.52
CA ILE A 683 18.44 -21.58 21.43
C ILE A 683 19.07 -22.18 22.70
N THR A 684 20.22 -21.67 23.12
CA THR A 684 21.03 -22.08 24.30
C THR A 684 21.05 -21.05 25.44
N LEU A 685 20.11 -20.09 25.48
CA LEU A 685 20.03 -19.08 26.54
C LEU A 685 19.89 -19.67 27.96
N GLY A 686 19.31 -20.86 28.11
CA GLY A 686 19.19 -21.58 29.37
C GLY A 686 20.50 -21.87 30.07
N ASP A 687 21.55 -22.14 29.29
CA ASP A 687 22.90 -22.45 29.77
C ASP A 687 23.49 -21.30 30.61
N HIS A 688 22.91 -20.10 30.51
CA HIS A 688 23.34 -18.87 31.19
C HIS A 688 22.35 -18.39 32.26
N LYS A 689 21.37 -19.21 32.67
CA LYS A 689 20.27 -18.84 33.59
C LYS A 689 20.68 -18.08 34.84
N GLU A 690 21.82 -18.43 35.44
CA GLU A 690 22.32 -17.80 36.68
C GLU A 690 22.78 -16.35 36.45
N ARG A 691 23.15 -16.02 35.21
CA ARG A 691 23.61 -14.69 34.81
C ARG A 691 22.50 -13.85 34.19
N LEU A 692 21.38 -14.45 33.80
CA LEU A 692 20.25 -13.74 33.22
C LEU A 692 19.47 -12.93 34.29
N PRO A 693 18.85 -11.81 33.90
CA PRO A 693 17.93 -11.09 34.80
C PRO A 693 16.64 -11.89 34.99
N GLN A 694 15.83 -11.50 35.99
CA GLN A 694 14.49 -12.06 36.14
C GLN A 694 13.64 -11.71 34.91
N ILE A 695 13.06 -12.70 34.23
CA ILE A 695 12.24 -12.53 33.03
C ILE A 695 10.88 -13.17 33.31
N ARG A 696 9.83 -12.37 33.53
CA ARG A 696 8.51 -12.92 33.86
C ARG A 696 7.81 -13.54 32.66
N THR A 697 7.78 -12.81 31.54
CA THR A 697 7.17 -13.24 30.27
C THR A 697 8.23 -13.20 29.18
N LEU A 698 8.40 -14.31 28.46
CA LEU A 698 9.30 -14.41 27.31
C LEU A 698 8.49 -14.69 26.04
N ILE A 699 8.65 -13.85 25.03
CA ILE A 699 8.11 -14.08 23.68
C ILE A 699 9.31 -14.26 22.75
N ILE A 700 9.34 -15.30 21.94
CA ILE A 700 10.42 -15.55 20.99
C ILE A 700 9.87 -15.84 19.59
N HIS A 701 10.19 -14.95 18.65
CA HIS A 701 10.06 -15.20 17.22
C HIS A 701 11.31 -15.95 16.79
N LEU A 702 11.20 -17.27 16.70
CA LEU A 702 12.33 -18.16 16.52
C LEU A 702 12.63 -18.36 15.03
N ASP A 703 13.87 -18.15 14.59
CA ASP A 703 14.27 -18.52 13.23
C ASP A 703 14.48 -20.03 13.22
N VAL A 704 13.66 -20.72 12.43
CA VAL A 704 13.70 -22.19 12.37
C VAL A 704 14.44 -22.55 11.08
N PRO A 705 15.63 -23.16 11.17
CA PRO A 705 16.40 -23.53 10.00
C PRO A 705 15.59 -24.47 9.09
N PRO A 706 15.90 -24.51 7.78
CA PRO A 706 15.18 -25.38 6.89
C PRO A 706 15.36 -26.85 7.29
N ALA A 707 14.38 -27.69 6.97
CA ALA A 707 14.31 -29.08 7.43
C ALA A 707 15.51 -29.96 6.99
N ASN A 708 16.30 -29.52 6.01
CA ASN A 708 17.55 -30.18 5.60
C ASN A 708 18.70 -29.96 6.58
N VAL A 709 18.64 -28.92 7.44
CA VAL A 709 19.64 -28.65 8.49
C VAL A 709 19.29 -29.40 9.77
N VAL A 710 18.03 -29.32 10.20
CA VAL A 710 17.51 -29.94 11.43
C VAL A 710 16.00 -30.15 11.33
N ASP A 711 15.47 -31.21 11.96
CA ASP A 711 14.02 -31.40 12.08
C ASP A 711 13.40 -30.18 12.80
N PRO A 712 12.49 -29.41 12.14
CA PRO A 712 11.94 -28.18 12.69
C PRO A 712 11.30 -28.38 14.07
N GLY A 713 10.59 -29.49 14.24
CA GLY A 713 9.97 -29.85 15.52
C GLY A 713 11.00 -30.05 16.62
N THR A 714 12.04 -30.84 16.36
CA THR A 714 13.14 -31.08 17.31
C THR A 714 13.92 -29.82 17.64
N PHE A 715 14.13 -28.93 16.67
CA PHE A 715 14.80 -27.64 16.88
C PHE A 715 14.01 -26.71 17.80
N ILE A 716 12.70 -26.56 17.55
CA ILE A 716 11.80 -25.77 18.39
C ILE A 716 11.73 -26.35 19.80
N LEU A 717 11.62 -27.68 19.90
CA LEU A 717 11.62 -28.42 21.15
C LEU A 717 12.89 -28.16 21.97
N SER A 718 14.06 -28.28 21.34
CA SER A 718 15.36 -28.00 21.97
C SER A 718 15.46 -26.56 22.48
N SER A 719 14.98 -25.61 21.68
CA SER A 719 14.95 -24.19 22.05
C SER A 719 14.06 -23.92 23.27
N ILE A 720 12.85 -24.51 23.31
CA ILE A 720 11.95 -24.42 24.47
C ILE A 720 12.63 -24.99 25.71
N TRP A 721 13.27 -26.15 25.61
CA TRP A 721 13.94 -26.81 26.74
C TRP A 721 14.96 -25.91 27.44
N SER A 722 15.86 -25.34 26.65
CA SER A 722 16.87 -24.40 27.14
C SER A 722 16.21 -23.22 27.84
N LEU A 723 15.19 -22.61 27.24
CA LEU A 723 14.47 -21.49 27.87
C LEU A 723 13.77 -21.89 29.18
N LEU A 724 13.24 -23.11 29.28
CA LEU A 724 12.62 -23.60 30.51
C LEU A 724 13.61 -23.74 31.66
N GLU A 725 14.93 -23.72 31.44
CA GLU A 725 15.90 -23.69 32.55
C GLU A 725 15.94 -22.34 33.30
N ILE A 726 15.36 -21.29 32.74
CA ILE A 726 15.33 -19.96 33.36
C ILE A 726 14.17 -19.90 34.36
N ASP A 727 14.47 -20.10 35.65
CA ASP A 727 13.46 -20.27 36.71
C ASP A 727 12.45 -19.13 36.81
N SER A 728 12.87 -17.91 36.45
CA SER A 728 12.03 -16.71 36.53
C SER A 728 10.90 -16.63 35.47
N ILE A 729 10.95 -17.46 34.42
CA ILE A 729 9.92 -17.45 33.35
C ILE A 729 8.62 -18.08 33.85
N THR A 730 7.56 -17.26 33.85
CA THR A 730 6.19 -17.66 34.21
C THR A 730 5.26 -17.80 33.01
N ALA A 731 5.63 -17.24 31.86
CA ALA A 731 4.91 -17.39 30.60
C ALA A 731 5.90 -17.39 29.43
N LEU A 732 5.76 -18.35 28.51
CA LEU A 732 6.61 -18.48 27.33
C LEU A 732 5.74 -18.57 26.07
N THR A 733 5.99 -17.69 25.10
CA THR A 733 5.37 -17.74 23.78
C THR A 733 6.43 -17.95 22.71
N VAL A 734 6.30 -18.98 21.88
CA VAL A 734 7.19 -19.23 20.74
C VAL A 734 6.41 -19.04 19.44
N VAL A 735 6.89 -18.17 18.57
CA VAL A 735 6.29 -17.83 17.28
C VAL A 735 7.20 -18.35 16.16
N PRO A 736 6.97 -19.55 15.62
CA PRO A 736 7.69 -20.03 14.45
C PRO A 736 7.34 -19.23 13.17
N PRO A 737 8.18 -19.28 12.12
CA PRO A 737 7.96 -18.53 10.88
C PRO A 737 6.80 -19.06 10.04
N GLN A 738 6.49 -20.37 10.15
CA GLN A 738 5.49 -21.08 9.36
C GLN A 738 4.57 -21.91 10.25
N ALA A 739 3.31 -22.05 9.86
CA ALA A 739 2.32 -22.86 10.60
C ALA A 739 2.69 -24.36 10.64
N THR A 740 3.28 -24.89 9.56
CA THR A 740 3.75 -26.30 9.45
C THR A 740 4.80 -26.67 10.50
N HIS A 741 5.52 -25.69 11.03
CA HIS A 741 6.46 -25.91 12.12
C HIS A 741 5.76 -26.26 13.44
N LEU A 742 4.51 -25.85 13.63
CA LEU A 742 3.70 -26.27 14.78
C LEU A 742 3.30 -27.75 14.67
N ASP A 743 3.02 -28.24 13.47
CA ASP A 743 2.73 -29.66 13.25
C ASP A 743 3.99 -30.49 13.51
N ALA A 744 5.13 -30.05 12.99
CA ALA A 744 6.43 -30.68 13.26
C ALA A 744 6.77 -30.67 14.76
N PHE A 745 6.52 -29.55 15.46
CA PHE A 745 6.68 -29.46 16.92
C PHE A 745 5.75 -30.42 17.66
N SER A 746 4.47 -30.45 17.31
CA SER A 746 3.48 -31.37 17.91
C SER A 746 3.90 -32.82 17.73
N GLU A 747 4.41 -33.16 16.56
CA GLU A 747 4.92 -34.48 16.26
C GLU A 747 6.20 -34.80 17.04
N ALA A 748 7.12 -33.84 17.20
CA ALA A 748 8.32 -34.01 18.03
C ALA A 748 7.97 -34.20 19.52
N VAL A 749 6.99 -33.44 20.02
CA VAL A 749 6.43 -33.59 21.36
C VAL A 749 5.81 -34.98 21.54
N ARG A 750 4.97 -35.42 20.60
CA ARG A 750 4.31 -36.73 20.63
C ARG A 750 5.31 -37.87 20.56
N ARG A 751 6.33 -37.77 19.70
CA ARG A 751 7.44 -38.73 19.62
C ARG A 751 8.18 -38.86 20.95
N ARG A 752 8.36 -37.75 21.67
CA ARG A 752 9.16 -37.71 22.90
C ARG A 752 8.40 -38.13 24.17
N PHE A 753 7.15 -37.71 24.31
CA PHE A 753 6.35 -37.91 25.54
C PHE A 753 5.18 -38.90 25.38
N GLY A 754 4.92 -39.38 24.16
CA GLY A 754 3.75 -40.18 23.86
C GLY A 754 2.46 -39.34 23.71
N PRO A 755 1.38 -39.98 23.23
CA PRO A 755 0.10 -39.31 23.03
C PRO A 755 -0.54 -38.92 24.37
N GLY A 756 -1.01 -37.66 24.49
CA GLY A 756 -1.83 -37.19 25.62
C GLY A 756 -1.10 -36.62 26.84
N GLN A 757 0.23 -36.49 26.81
CA GLN A 757 1.01 -36.12 28.01
C GLN A 757 1.57 -34.69 28.08
N VAL A 758 1.32 -33.82 27.10
CA VAL A 758 1.85 -32.44 27.16
C VAL A 758 0.73 -31.42 27.36
N PRO A 759 0.67 -30.77 28.54
CA PRO A 759 -0.21 -29.63 28.75
C PRO A 759 0.43 -28.39 28.12
N GLY A 760 -0.17 -27.91 27.05
CA GLY A 760 0.14 -26.66 26.40
C GLY A 760 -0.98 -26.34 25.42
N ILE A 761 -1.45 -25.09 25.41
CA ILE A 761 -2.49 -24.68 24.46
C ILE A 761 -1.77 -24.30 23.16
N ILE A 762 -1.85 -25.17 22.16
CA ILE A 762 -1.51 -24.79 20.79
C ILE A 762 -2.68 -23.97 20.27
N GLY A 763 -2.50 -22.65 20.21
CA GLY A 763 -3.49 -21.75 19.61
C GLY A 763 -3.50 -21.93 18.11
N HIS A 764 -4.39 -22.77 17.59
CA HIS A 764 -4.45 -23.13 16.16
C HIS A 764 -4.67 -21.94 15.20
N GLY A 765 -5.16 -20.79 15.70
CA GLY A 765 -5.45 -19.61 14.89
C GLY A 765 -4.26 -18.67 14.62
N ASP A 766 -3.22 -18.68 15.47
CA ASP A 766 -2.22 -17.59 15.49
C ASP A 766 -0.77 -18.05 15.21
N SER A 767 -0.58 -19.30 14.78
CA SER A 767 0.76 -19.87 14.52
C SER A 767 1.76 -19.66 15.67
N ARG A 768 1.31 -19.84 16.93
CA ARG A 768 2.15 -19.65 18.14
C ARG A 768 1.93 -20.74 19.19
N ILE A 769 3.00 -21.08 19.90
CA ILE A 769 3.00 -21.99 21.05
C ILE A 769 2.95 -21.12 22.31
N VAL A 770 1.93 -21.28 23.15
CA VAL A 770 1.80 -20.53 24.41
C VAL A 770 1.85 -21.50 25.59
N LEU A 771 2.88 -21.34 26.44
CA LEU A 771 3.05 -22.11 27.67
C LEU A 771 2.76 -21.19 28.87
N THR A 772 1.69 -21.51 29.59
CA THR A 772 1.34 -20.89 30.88
C THR A 772 2.29 -21.36 31.98
N ALA A 773 2.23 -20.74 33.17
CA ALA A 773 3.04 -21.15 34.32
C ALA A 773 2.87 -22.64 34.65
N ASP A 774 1.64 -23.16 34.62
CA ASP A 774 1.36 -24.58 34.91
C ASP A 774 1.90 -25.51 33.82
N ALA A 775 1.79 -25.10 32.55
CA ALA A 775 2.36 -25.82 31.42
C ALA A 775 3.90 -25.87 31.50
N ILE A 776 4.54 -24.74 31.82
CA ILE A 776 5.99 -24.64 32.07
C ILE A 776 6.41 -25.59 33.19
N GLN A 777 5.72 -25.57 34.32
CA GLN A 777 6.03 -26.45 35.45
C GLN A 777 5.84 -27.94 35.10
N THR A 778 4.81 -28.26 34.33
CA THR A 778 4.58 -29.65 33.91
C THR A 778 5.62 -30.11 32.89
N MET A 779 5.98 -29.27 31.91
CA MET A 779 7.06 -29.57 30.98
C MET A 779 8.39 -29.75 31.72
N ARG A 780 8.75 -28.86 32.66
CA ARG A 780 9.94 -29.04 33.52
C ARG A 780 9.95 -30.41 34.19
N LYS A 781 8.85 -30.82 34.84
CA LYS A 781 8.72 -32.15 35.48
C LYS A 781 8.88 -33.31 34.48
N ALA A 782 8.22 -33.23 33.32
CA ALA A 782 8.28 -34.26 32.28
C ALA A 782 9.68 -34.42 31.68
N VAL A 783 10.40 -33.30 31.51
CA VAL A 783 11.78 -33.27 31.02
C VAL A 783 12.72 -34.01 31.96
N PHE A 784 12.63 -33.72 33.26
CA PHE A 784 13.47 -34.39 34.27
C PHE A 784 13.15 -35.90 34.37
N ALA A 785 11.87 -36.28 34.24
CA ALA A 785 11.47 -37.70 34.25
C ALA A 785 12.01 -38.49 33.04
N HIS A 786 12.00 -37.90 31.83
CA HIS A 786 12.47 -38.58 30.62
C HIS A 786 13.99 -38.71 30.53
N SER A 787 14.76 -37.71 31.01
CA SER A 787 16.22 -37.81 31.05
C SER A 787 16.69 -38.96 31.95
N SER A 788 15.96 -39.21 33.05
CA SER A 788 16.24 -40.31 33.99
C SER A 788 15.88 -41.70 33.45
N ALA A 789 14.77 -41.83 32.70
CA ALA A 789 14.26 -43.13 32.23
C ALA A 789 15.03 -43.72 31.02
N ALA A 790 15.47 -42.88 30.07
CA ALA A 790 16.16 -43.34 28.85
C ALA A 790 17.57 -43.89 29.13
N ASP A 791 18.28 -43.29 30.09
CA ASP A 791 19.59 -43.76 30.56
C ASP A 791 19.46 -45.11 31.29
N THR A 792 18.32 -45.34 31.96
CA THR A 792 18.01 -46.59 32.66
C THR A 792 17.71 -47.75 31.69
N LEU A 793 17.00 -47.49 30.57
CA LEU A 793 16.64 -48.52 29.57
C LEU A 793 17.84 -48.97 28.72
N ARG A 794 18.73 -48.04 28.38
CA ARG A 794 19.92 -48.30 27.55
C ARG A 794 20.98 -49.11 28.32
N ALA A 795 21.08 -48.94 29.64
CA ALA A 795 21.93 -49.76 30.51
C ALA A 795 21.43 -51.21 30.67
N LEU A 796 20.13 -51.45 30.57
CA LEU A 796 19.56 -52.80 30.63
C LEU A 796 19.73 -53.60 29.33
N GLN A 797 19.87 -52.93 28.18
CA GLN A 797 20.05 -53.60 26.88
C GLN A 797 21.52 -53.94 26.57
N GLN A 798 22.49 -53.31 27.25
CA GLN A 798 23.92 -53.56 27.05
C GLN A 798 24.52 -54.65 27.96
N ALA A 799 23.74 -55.21 28.88
CA ALA A 799 24.15 -56.34 29.71
C ALA A 799 23.89 -57.68 28.98
N GLU A 800 24.69 -58.00 27.96
CA GLU A 800 24.68 -59.33 27.31
C GLU A 800 25.74 -60.24 27.95
N VAL A 801 25.31 -61.06 28.93
CA VAL A 801 25.97 -62.34 29.26
C VAL A 801 24.90 -63.42 29.43
N PRO A 802 25.00 -64.60 28.78
CA PRO A 802 23.84 -65.50 28.60
C PRO A 802 23.35 -66.27 29.85
N ASP A 803 24.15 -66.44 30.91
CA ASP A 803 23.80 -67.40 31.98
C ASP A 803 23.13 -66.81 33.23
N GLN A 804 22.78 -65.53 33.23
CA GLN A 804 22.07 -64.89 34.37
C GLN A 804 20.59 -64.62 34.10
N ARG A 805 19.95 -65.37 33.19
CA ARG A 805 18.52 -65.21 32.86
C ARG A 805 17.53 -65.77 33.88
N ARG A 806 17.96 -66.46 34.95
CA ARG A 806 17.04 -67.04 35.95
C ARG A 806 17.03 -66.36 37.33
N GLN A 807 17.92 -65.41 37.61
CA GLN A 807 17.97 -64.74 38.93
C GLN A 807 17.66 -63.24 38.89
N THR A 808 17.33 -62.69 37.72
CA THR A 808 17.05 -61.26 37.51
C THR A 808 15.54 -60.98 37.39
N ARG A 809 14.75 -61.54 38.32
CA ARG A 809 13.34 -61.11 38.52
C ARG A 809 13.11 -60.35 39.83
N MET A 810 14.17 -60.18 40.62
CA MET A 810 14.29 -59.17 41.67
C MET A 810 15.60 -58.43 41.37
N THR A 811 15.68 -57.17 40.98
CA THR A 811 14.89 -55.98 41.31
C THR A 811 15.25 -54.91 40.28
N SER A 812 14.32 -54.58 39.37
CA SER A 812 14.47 -53.42 38.48
C SER A 812 14.71 -52.12 39.28
N GLN A 813 14.15 -52.02 40.50
CA GLN A 813 14.38 -50.91 41.43
C GLN A 813 15.79 -50.85 42.05
N ARG A 814 16.48 -51.99 42.25
CA ARG A 814 17.82 -52.04 42.86
C ARG A 814 18.92 -51.86 41.80
N ILE A 815 18.66 -52.34 40.59
CA ILE A 815 19.50 -52.07 39.40
C ILE A 815 19.32 -50.60 38.96
N SER A 816 18.10 -50.04 39.02
CA SER A 816 17.85 -48.61 38.83
C SER A 816 18.55 -47.75 39.90
N SER A 817 18.60 -48.18 41.17
CA SER A 817 19.37 -47.46 42.21
C SER A 817 20.89 -47.61 42.09
N MET A 818 21.39 -48.74 41.57
CA MET A 818 22.82 -48.94 41.27
C MET A 818 23.28 -48.17 40.03
N LEU A 819 22.48 -48.13 38.97
CA LEU A 819 22.84 -47.47 37.70
C LEU A 819 22.73 -45.94 37.79
N HIS A 820 21.94 -45.42 38.73
CA HIS A 820 21.94 -44.00 39.10
C HIS A 820 23.33 -43.50 39.57
N HIS A 821 24.28 -44.40 39.84
CA HIS A 821 25.65 -44.08 40.24
C HIS A 821 26.74 -44.28 39.15
N TYR A 822 26.49 -44.94 38.01
CA TYR A 822 27.59 -45.50 37.18
C TYR A 822 27.76 -45.00 35.73
N LEU A 823 26.83 -44.23 35.16
CA LEU A 823 26.87 -43.86 33.72
C LEU A 823 27.68 -42.61 33.27
N PRO A 824 28.45 -41.88 34.10
CA PRO A 824 29.40 -40.90 33.55
C PRO A 824 30.69 -41.48 32.94
N SER A 825 30.91 -42.81 32.88
CA SER A 825 32.28 -43.36 32.86
C SER A 825 32.78 -44.11 31.61
N LEU A 826 32.01 -44.27 30.52
CA LEU A 826 32.55 -44.89 29.29
C LEU A 826 33.34 -43.88 28.46
N ASP A 827 34.60 -44.24 28.16
CA ASP A 827 35.51 -43.37 27.43
C ASP A 827 34.99 -43.05 26.02
N ALA A 828 34.93 -41.75 25.71
CA ALA A 828 34.33 -41.26 24.48
C ALA A 828 35.08 -41.70 23.21
N ASN A 829 36.32 -42.17 23.30
CA ASN A 829 37.05 -42.71 22.14
C ASN A 829 36.56 -44.11 21.75
N ILE A 830 36.22 -44.95 22.72
CA ILE A 830 35.74 -46.32 22.46
C ILE A 830 34.38 -46.27 21.77
N ALA A 831 33.49 -45.39 22.24
CA ALA A 831 32.19 -45.16 21.61
C ALA A 831 32.34 -44.62 20.17
N ALA A 832 33.34 -43.79 19.93
CA ALA A 832 33.62 -43.25 18.60
C ALA A 832 34.09 -44.31 17.60
N GLU A 833 35.02 -45.19 18.01
CA GLU A 833 35.55 -46.28 17.18
C GLU A 833 34.48 -47.32 16.82
N ALA A 834 33.61 -47.70 17.77
CA ALA A 834 32.53 -48.64 17.51
C ALA A 834 31.52 -48.13 16.46
N LEU A 835 31.18 -46.84 16.51
CA LEU A 835 30.28 -46.21 15.54
C LEU A 835 30.91 -46.11 14.15
N ALA A 836 32.21 -45.78 14.08
CA ALA A 836 32.92 -45.74 12.81
C ALA A 836 33.01 -47.13 12.16
N SER A 837 33.26 -48.17 12.95
CA SER A 837 33.30 -49.57 12.48
C SER A 837 31.94 -50.07 11.96
N ASP A 838 30.84 -49.79 12.67
CA ASP A 838 29.48 -50.09 12.20
C ASP A 838 29.19 -49.47 10.83
N PHE A 839 29.57 -48.20 10.65
CA PHE A 839 29.35 -47.49 9.40
C PHE A 839 30.11 -48.12 8.22
N VAL A 840 31.37 -48.51 8.43
CA VAL A 840 32.16 -49.28 7.45
C VAL A 840 31.45 -50.58 7.09
N GLY A 841 30.90 -51.29 8.08
CA GLY A 841 30.12 -52.51 7.88
C GLY A 841 28.89 -52.30 7.01
N ARG A 842 28.08 -51.27 7.30
CA ARG A 842 26.90 -50.91 6.52
C ARG A 842 27.25 -50.51 5.09
N MET A 843 28.33 -49.77 4.88
CA MET A 843 28.82 -49.44 3.53
C MET A 843 29.14 -50.69 2.71
N ARG A 844 29.80 -51.69 3.30
CA ARG A 844 30.15 -52.95 2.61
C ARG A 844 28.92 -53.80 2.27
N ALA A 845 27.89 -53.79 3.12
CA ALA A 845 26.67 -54.58 2.94
C ALA A 845 25.58 -53.90 2.09
N ALA A 846 25.74 -52.61 1.77
CA ALA A 846 24.72 -51.84 1.07
C ALA A 846 24.38 -52.41 -0.33
N PRO A 847 23.09 -52.47 -0.72
CA PRO A 847 22.70 -52.90 -2.06
C PRO A 847 23.03 -51.85 -3.13
N PRO A 848 23.10 -52.22 -4.43
CA PRO A 848 23.21 -51.25 -5.52
C PRO A 848 22.11 -50.18 -5.46
N MET A 849 22.44 -48.98 -5.92
CA MET A 849 21.57 -47.80 -5.93
C MET A 849 21.03 -47.43 -4.54
N SER A 850 21.84 -47.51 -3.48
CA SER A 850 21.43 -47.13 -2.11
C SER A 850 22.28 -46.01 -1.51
N VAL A 851 21.71 -45.33 -0.52
CA VAL A 851 22.39 -44.31 0.29
C VAL A 851 22.62 -44.88 1.68
N ILE A 852 23.84 -44.75 2.19
CA ILE A 852 24.22 -45.13 3.55
C ILE A 852 24.49 -43.85 4.33
N ASP A 853 23.62 -43.55 5.29
CA ASP A 853 23.82 -42.41 6.17
C ASP A 853 24.79 -42.75 7.30
N PRO A 854 25.70 -41.83 7.66
CA PRO A 854 26.59 -42.00 8.78
C PRO A 854 25.84 -42.08 10.12
N PRO A 855 26.41 -42.77 11.12
CA PRO A 855 25.70 -43.26 12.32
C PRO A 855 25.05 -42.18 13.20
N TYR A 856 25.41 -40.92 13.02
CA TYR A 856 24.83 -39.80 13.77
C TYR A 856 23.46 -39.32 13.27
N THR A 857 22.97 -39.79 12.13
CA THR A 857 21.72 -39.30 11.51
C THR A 857 20.45 -39.91 12.10
N ARG A 858 20.52 -41.05 12.80
CA ARG A 858 19.29 -41.75 13.24
C ARG A 858 19.31 -42.39 14.64
N ALA A 859 20.48 -42.60 15.27
CA ALA A 859 20.59 -43.50 16.43
C ALA A 859 20.85 -42.83 17.80
N MET A 860 20.99 -41.50 17.89
CA MET A 860 21.23 -40.81 19.17
C MET A 860 20.37 -39.55 19.36
N ASP A 861 19.13 -39.75 19.80
CA ASP A 861 18.39 -38.80 20.64
C ASP A 861 18.66 -39.23 22.11
N PRO A 862 19.34 -38.44 22.99
CA PRO A 862 19.15 -37.01 23.29
C PRO A 862 20.45 -36.13 23.30
N PRO A 863 20.36 -34.78 23.47
CA PRO A 863 21.41 -33.82 23.08
C PRO A 863 22.55 -33.52 24.08
N TYR A 864 22.60 -34.16 25.26
CA TYR A 864 23.43 -33.70 26.38
C TYR A 864 24.96 -33.99 26.30
N ALA A 865 25.45 -34.71 25.30
CA ALA A 865 26.88 -35.08 25.18
C ALA A 865 27.60 -34.57 23.91
N ARG A 866 27.04 -33.56 23.22
CA ARG A 866 27.34 -33.24 21.80
C ARG A 866 28.71 -32.63 21.47
N GLY A 867 29.49 -32.13 22.42
CA GLY A 867 30.78 -31.45 22.11
C GLY A 867 31.95 -32.41 21.86
N ARG A 868 32.23 -33.30 22.81
CA ARG A 868 33.42 -34.18 22.77
C ARG A 868 33.27 -35.38 21.84
N LEU A 869 32.15 -36.11 21.94
CA LEU A 869 31.97 -37.36 21.18
C LEU A 869 31.93 -37.13 19.66
N ARG A 870 31.34 -36.02 19.20
CA ARG A 870 31.31 -35.66 17.77
C ARG A 870 32.71 -35.50 17.18
N ARG A 871 33.60 -34.77 17.86
CA ARG A 871 35.01 -34.63 17.40
C ARG A 871 35.70 -35.99 17.34
N LEU A 872 35.45 -36.87 18.31
CA LEU A 872 36.09 -38.18 18.37
C LEU A 872 35.58 -39.15 17.30
N VAL A 873 34.27 -39.13 16.98
CA VAL A 873 33.69 -39.92 15.87
C VAL A 873 34.24 -39.44 14.53
N ILE A 874 34.42 -38.13 14.33
CA ILE A 874 35.05 -37.58 13.12
C ILE A 874 36.47 -38.12 12.97
N VAL A 875 37.27 -38.08 14.05
CA VAL A 875 38.64 -38.59 14.05
C VAL A 875 38.66 -40.10 13.80
N ALA A 876 37.76 -40.86 14.41
CA ALA A 876 37.65 -42.31 14.19
C ALA A 876 37.28 -42.63 12.73
N MET A 877 36.27 -41.97 12.17
CA MET A 877 35.86 -42.17 10.76
C MET A 877 36.98 -41.78 9.78
N GLN A 878 37.73 -40.71 10.05
CA GLN A 878 38.91 -40.32 9.27
C GLN A 878 40.01 -41.39 9.30
N ARG A 879 40.19 -42.11 10.41
CA ARG A 879 41.14 -43.24 10.48
C ARG A 879 40.74 -44.43 9.62
N TYR A 880 39.45 -44.64 9.39
CA TYR A 880 38.95 -45.62 8.41
C TYR A 880 38.94 -45.07 6.97
N GLY A 881 39.47 -43.85 6.74
CA GLY A 881 39.48 -43.19 5.44
C GLY A 881 38.09 -42.73 4.98
N LEU A 882 37.16 -42.52 5.91
CA LEU A 882 35.77 -42.16 5.60
C LEU A 882 35.47 -40.69 5.89
N GLY A 883 34.71 -40.07 4.99
CA GLY A 883 34.12 -38.75 5.18
C GLY A 883 32.84 -38.81 6.01
N MET A 884 32.48 -37.68 6.61
CA MET A 884 31.25 -37.50 7.41
C MET A 884 30.06 -37.13 6.51
N GLU A 885 29.92 -37.79 5.38
CA GLU A 885 28.89 -37.47 4.39
C GLU A 885 28.10 -38.73 4.04
N PRO A 886 26.80 -38.61 3.69
CA PRO A 886 26.05 -39.73 3.16
C PRO A 886 26.75 -40.34 1.95
N MET A 887 26.95 -41.66 1.99
CA MET A 887 27.66 -42.39 0.95
C MET A 887 26.66 -43.03 -0.01
N MET A 888 26.91 -42.94 -1.31
CA MET A 888 26.11 -43.53 -2.37
C MET A 888 26.79 -44.77 -2.93
N ARG A 889 26.04 -45.87 -3.08
CA ARG A 889 26.50 -47.06 -3.80
C ARG A 889 25.79 -47.17 -5.14
N LEU A 890 26.50 -46.92 -6.23
CA LEU A 890 25.91 -46.96 -7.58
C LEU A 890 25.75 -48.40 -8.08
N GLN A 891 26.75 -49.28 -7.85
CA GLN A 891 26.74 -50.66 -8.33
C GLN A 891 27.27 -51.68 -7.31
N GLY A 892 26.99 -52.95 -7.60
CA GLY A 892 27.22 -54.10 -6.73
C GLY A 892 28.60 -54.12 -6.07
N SER A 893 29.69 -54.18 -6.83
CA SER A 893 31.05 -54.26 -6.28
C SER A 893 31.79 -52.92 -6.21
N SER A 894 31.18 -51.82 -6.68
CA SER A 894 31.85 -50.51 -6.67
C SER A 894 31.93 -49.94 -5.25
N PRO A 895 33.05 -49.28 -4.89
CA PRO A 895 33.15 -48.55 -3.64
C PRO A 895 32.04 -47.49 -3.56
N CYS A 896 31.53 -47.26 -2.35
CA CYS A 896 30.58 -46.16 -2.15
C CYS A 896 31.33 -44.84 -2.34
N ILE A 897 30.68 -43.88 -3.00
CA ILE A 897 31.21 -42.54 -3.24
C ILE A 897 30.38 -41.53 -2.45
N PRO A 898 30.96 -40.44 -1.93
CA PRO A 898 30.16 -39.33 -1.41
C PRO A 898 29.32 -38.72 -2.54
N SER A 899 28.23 -38.03 -2.19
CA SER A 899 27.46 -37.27 -3.20
C SER A 899 28.38 -36.23 -3.84
N PRO A 900 28.56 -36.23 -5.18
CA PRO A 900 29.35 -35.20 -5.85
C PRO A 900 28.60 -33.85 -5.95
N SER A 901 27.33 -33.81 -5.54
CA SER A 901 26.45 -32.64 -5.68
C SER A 901 26.33 -31.85 -4.38
N VAL A 902 26.48 -30.53 -4.45
CA VAL A 902 26.07 -29.60 -3.38
C VAL A 902 24.63 -29.10 -3.56
N ILE A 903 24.02 -29.36 -4.71
CA ILE A 903 22.64 -28.99 -5.04
C ILE A 903 21.67 -30.07 -4.54
N ALA A 904 21.87 -31.33 -4.94
CA ALA A 904 21.02 -32.45 -4.59
C ALA A 904 21.64 -33.28 -3.45
N SER A 905 20.83 -33.64 -2.45
CA SER A 905 21.28 -34.62 -1.44
C SER A 905 21.56 -35.98 -2.08
N ALA A 906 22.36 -36.83 -1.43
CA ALA A 906 22.64 -38.19 -1.91
C ALA A 906 21.36 -38.98 -2.25
N SER A 907 20.30 -38.80 -1.44
CA SER A 907 19.00 -39.44 -1.65
C SER A 907 18.26 -38.92 -2.89
N GLN A 908 18.26 -37.60 -3.10
CA GLN A 908 17.65 -36.97 -4.28
C GLN A 908 18.41 -37.30 -5.54
N LEU A 909 19.74 -37.22 -5.50
CA LEU A 909 20.59 -37.62 -6.61
C LEU A 909 20.33 -39.08 -6.97
N MET A 910 20.26 -39.99 -6.00
CA MET A 910 19.93 -41.39 -6.27
C MET A 910 18.55 -41.57 -6.91
N ALA A 911 17.54 -40.81 -6.48
CA ALA A 911 16.22 -40.83 -7.09
C ALA A 911 16.26 -40.34 -8.55
N ILE A 912 16.98 -39.24 -8.82
CA ILE A 912 17.20 -38.71 -10.19
C ILE A 912 17.88 -39.76 -11.07
N LEU A 913 18.95 -40.40 -10.59
CA LEU A 913 19.67 -41.43 -11.35
C LEU A 913 18.76 -42.61 -11.71
N ARG A 914 17.85 -43.02 -10.80
CA ARG A 914 16.85 -44.07 -11.09
C ARG A 914 15.85 -43.63 -12.16
N MET A 915 15.43 -42.36 -12.18
CA MET A 915 14.50 -41.84 -13.19
C MET A 915 15.06 -41.87 -14.60
N THR A 916 16.40 -41.84 -14.75
CA THR A 916 17.03 -41.95 -16.09
C THR A 916 16.80 -43.32 -16.75
N GLY A 917 16.50 -44.36 -15.96
CA GLY A 917 16.42 -45.74 -16.45
C GLY A 917 17.75 -46.31 -16.96
N LYS A 918 18.87 -45.59 -16.77
CA LYS A 918 20.20 -46.00 -17.25
C LYS A 918 20.95 -46.78 -16.19
N HIS A 919 21.80 -47.70 -16.65
CA HIS A 919 22.70 -48.45 -15.78
C HIS A 919 23.98 -47.65 -15.53
N ILE A 920 23.94 -46.80 -14.51
CA ILE A 920 25.00 -45.84 -14.18
C ILE A 920 26.04 -46.51 -13.28
N THR A 921 27.30 -46.55 -13.73
CA THR A 921 28.47 -47.10 -13.04
C THR A 921 29.26 -46.02 -12.29
N GLY A 922 29.13 -44.75 -12.67
CA GLY A 922 29.88 -43.64 -12.09
C GLY A 922 29.25 -42.28 -12.36
N ILE A 923 29.67 -41.27 -11.61
CA ILE A 923 29.26 -39.87 -11.77
C ILE A 923 30.54 -39.03 -11.74
N GLU A 924 30.72 -38.20 -12.75
CA GLU A 924 31.87 -37.29 -12.87
C GLU A 924 31.34 -35.85 -12.91
N LEU A 925 31.77 -35.01 -11.95
CA LEU A 925 31.39 -33.58 -11.94
C LEU A 925 32.23 -32.84 -12.98
N LEU A 926 31.60 -32.40 -14.07
CA LEU A 926 32.28 -31.67 -15.16
C LEU A 926 32.34 -30.17 -14.89
N TYR A 927 31.28 -29.61 -14.30
CA TYR A 927 31.17 -28.18 -14.04
C TYR A 927 30.39 -27.91 -12.75
N LYS A 928 30.83 -26.87 -12.03
CA LYS A 928 30.22 -26.32 -10.82
C LYS A 928 30.47 -24.83 -10.79
N ALA A 929 29.42 -24.03 -10.77
CA ALA A 929 29.51 -22.60 -11.05
C ALA A 929 30.34 -21.82 -10.01
N THR A 930 30.24 -22.15 -8.72
CA THR A 930 31.07 -21.50 -7.69
C THR A 930 32.56 -21.79 -7.82
N GLU A 931 32.94 -22.90 -8.43
CA GLU A 931 34.34 -23.31 -8.57
C GLU A 931 34.93 -22.91 -9.92
N HIS A 932 34.13 -23.01 -10.99
CA HIS A 932 34.58 -22.86 -12.36
C HIS A 932 34.23 -21.51 -12.98
N GLY A 933 33.53 -20.64 -12.25
CA GLY A 933 33.03 -19.37 -12.75
C GLY A 933 31.58 -19.48 -13.23
N HIS A 934 30.85 -18.36 -13.16
CA HIS A 934 29.43 -18.30 -13.53
C HIS A 934 29.20 -17.95 -15.01
N GLN A 935 30.24 -17.86 -15.85
CA GLN A 935 30.03 -17.55 -17.25
C GLN A 935 29.55 -18.79 -18.00
N TYR A 936 28.63 -18.58 -18.95
CA TYR A 936 28.13 -19.63 -19.83
C TYR A 936 29.25 -20.31 -20.63
N THR A 937 30.28 -19.53 -21.00
CA THR A 937 31.48 -19.99 -21.69
C THR A 937 32.31 -20.96 -20.84
N ASP A 938 32.43 -20.71 -19.54
CA ASP A 938 33.12 -21.59 -18.59
C ASP A 938 32.44 -22.97 -18.53
N MET A 939 31.11 -22.98 -18.48
CA MET A 939 30.32 -24.21 -18.49
C MET A 939 30.53 -25.00 -19.79
N LEU A 940 30.37 -24.37 -20.96
CA LEU A 940 30.52 -25.07 -22.24
C LEU A 940 31.93 -25.64 -22.45
N ASN A 941 32.97 -24.87 -22.10
CA ASN A 941 34.36 -25.30 -22.27
C ASN A 941 34.70 -26.51 -21.39
N ARG A 942 34.05 -26.63 -20.22
CA ARG A 942 34.24 -27.74 -19.29
C ARG A 942 33.41 -28.97 -19.64
N VAL A 943 32.16 -28.75 -20.05
CA VAL A 943 31.24 -29.84 -20.42
C VAL A 943 31.67 -30.48 -21.75
N GLY A 944 32.17 -29.66 -22.69
CA GLY A 944 32.70 -30.13 -23.97
C GLY A 944 31.71 -30.97 -24.78
N ASP A 945 32.19 -32.07 -25.33
CA ASP A 945 31.42 -33.08 -26.08
C ASP A 945 30.89 -34.22 -25.19
N GLY A 946 30.85 -34.01 -23.87
CA GLY A 946 30.33 -34.98 -22.91
C GLY A 946 28.90 -35.42 -23.24
N SER A 947 28.63 -36.72 -23.11
CA SER A 947 27.30 -37.35 -23.24
C SER A 947 26.77 -37.82 -21.89
N CYS A 948 25.47 -38.15 -21.81
CA CYS A 948 24.81 -38.58 -20.58
C CYS A 948 24.93 -37.52 -19.48
N LEU A 949 24.56 -36.29 -19.82
CA LEU A 949 24.75 -35.11 -18.97
C LEU A 949 23.57 -34.91 -18.04
N LEU A 950 23.85 -34.66 -16.76
CA LEU A 950 22.89 -34.27 -15.75
C LEU A 950 23.14 -32.82 -15.34
N PHE A 951 22.20 -31.94 -15.67
CA PHE A 951 22.18 -30.54 -15.25
C PHE A 951 21.35 -30.40 -13.97
N LEU A 952 21.93 -29.74 -12.97
CA LEU A 952 21.26 -29.38 -11.72
C LEU A 952 21.39 -27.88 -11.50
N VAL A 953 20.29 -27.23 -11.16
CA VAL A 953 20.21 -25.79 -10.88
C VAL A 953 19.45 -25.59 -9.58
N ARG A 954 20.06 -24.90 -8.62
CA ARG A 954 19.41 -24.54 -7.36
C ARG A 954 18.88 -23.12 -7.43
N THR A 955 17.64 -22.91 -7.02
CA THR A 955 17.04 -21.58 -6.93
C THR A 955 16.08 -21.48 -5.76
N ASN A 956 16.32 -20.54 -4.84
CA ASN A 956 15.44 -20.29 -3.68
C ASN A 956 15.18 -21.55 -2.83
N GLY A 957 16.13 -22.46 -2.78
CA GLY A 957 16.00 -23.74 -2.06
C GLY A 957 15.32 -24.88 -2.84
N ASP A 958 14.77 -24.62 -4.02
CA ASP A 958 14.28 -25.64 -4.95
C ASP A 958 15.41 -26.07 -5.90
N THR A 959 15.35 -27.30 -6.39
CA THR A 959 16.27 -27.81 -7.43
C THR A 959 15.51 -28.12 -8.70
N TYR A 960 16.03 -27.65 -9.82
CA TYR A 960 15.55 -27.92 -11.17
C TYR A 960 16.66 -28.62 -11.93
N GLY A 961 16.31 -29.49 -12.87
CA GLY A 961 17.33 -30.17 -13.63
C GLY A 961 16.83 -30.83 -14.88
N CYS A 962 17.79 -31.23 -15.71
CA CYS A 962 17.51 -32.11 -16.84
C CYS A 962 18.61 -33.13 -17.04
N PHE A 963 18.24 -34.32 -17.51
CA PHE A 963 19.16 -35.34 -17.98
C PHE A 963 19.10 -35.40 -19.51
N ILE A 964 20.26 -35.45 -20.18
CA ILE A 964 20.42 -35.48 -21.64
C ILE A 964 21.24 -36.72 -21.99
N ASP A 965 20.64 -37.66 -22.73
CA ASP A 965 21.26 -38.94 -23.12
C ASP A 965 22.12 -38.84 -24.40
N ASP A 966 22.45 -37.62 -24.83
CA ASP A 966 23.26 -37.33 -26.02
C ASP A 966 24.39 -36.33 -25.66
N SER A 967 25.36 -36.16 -26.55
CA SER A 967 26.43 -35.17 -26.42
C SER A 967 25.94 -33.77 -26.79
N LEU A 968 26.47 -32.75 -26.12
CA LEU A 968 26.32 -31.38 -26.60
C LEU A 968 27.11 -31.20 -27.90
N ARG A 969 26.42 -30.80 -28.97
CA ARG A 969 27.05 -30.41 -30.24
C ARG A 969 27.36 -28.92 -30.22
N PRO A 970 28.65 -28.52 -30.22
CA PRO A 970 29.04 -27.12 -30.37
C PRO A 970 28.39 -26.56 -31.64
N PRO A 971 27.86 -25.33 -31.60
CA PRO A 971 27.22 -24.77 -32.78
C PRO A 971 28.27 -24.40 -33.83
N GLU A 972 28.06 -24.84 -35.08
CA GLU A 972 28.89 -24.44 -36.24
C GLU A 972 28.70 -22.95 -36.58
N TYR A 973 27.53 -22.39 -36.22
CA TYR A 973 27.16 -20.99 -36.40
C TYR A 973 26.76 -20.34 -35.05
N SER A 974 25.94 -19.29 -35.08
CA SER A 974 25.50 -18.56 -33.88
C SER A 974 24.71 -19.41 -32.87
N PHE A 975 24.02 -20.46 -33.33
CA PHE A 975 23.33 -21.46 -32.50
C PHE A 975 23.18 -22.80 -33.25
N SER A 976 22.99 -23.88 -32.49
CA SER A 976 22.61 -25.21 -32.98
C SER A 976 21.28 -25.60 -32.35
N THR A 977 20.41 -26.26 -33.13
CA THR A 977 19.16 -26.83 -32.62
C THR A 977 19.01 -28.24 -33.15
N TYR A 978 18.90 -29.21 -32.25
CA TYR A 978 18.79 -30.62 -32.61
C TYR A 978 17.91 -31.36 -31.59
N SER A 979 17.44 -32.53 -31.99
CA SER A 979 16.60 -33.38 -31.15
C SER A 979 17.48 -34.25 -30.26
N VAL A 980 17.15 -34.35 -28.98
CA VAL A 980 17.84 -35.19 -27.99
C VAL A 980 16.84 -35.92 -27.11
N ASP A 981 17.20 -37.08 -26.60
CA ASP A 981 16.43 -37.75 -25.56
C ASP A 981 16.78 -37.13 -24.21
N ALA A 982 15.78 -36.54 -23.57
CA ALA A 982 15.96 -35.83 -22.31
C ALA A 982 14.81 -36.00 -21.34
N LEU A 983 15.13 -35.78 -20.06
CA LEU A 983 14.20 -35.78 -18.93
C LEU A 983 14.31 -34.45 -18.21
N ILE A 984 13.18 -33.79 -17.95
CA ILE A 984 13.13 -32.55 -17.15
C ILE A 984 12.44 -32.87 -15.81
N PHE A 985 13.04 -32.45 -14.71
CA PHE A 985 12.52 -32.71 -13.36
C PHE A 985 12.69 -31.49 -12.45
N SER A 986 11.92 -31.47 -11.37
CA SER A 986 12.10 -30.52 -10.26
C SER A 986 11.93 -31.20 -8.91
N THR A 987 12.58 -30.67 -7.87
CA THR A 987 12.42 -31.07 -6.48
C THR A 987 12.21 -29.82 -5.63
N SER A 988 11.23 -29.83 -4.74
CA SER A 988 11.10 -28.78 -3.74
C SER A 988 11.63 -29.26 -2.39
N GLY A 989 12.63 -28.56 -1.84
CA GLY A 989 13.26 -28.91 -0.56
C GLY A 989 13.85 -30.33 -0.54
N VAL A 990 13.41 -31.15 0.44
CA VAL A 990 13.83 -32.57 0.62
C VAL A 990 12.91 -33.57 -0.09
N ALA A 991 11.89 -33.10 -0.82
CA ALA A 991 10.97 -33.98 -1.50
C ALA A 991 11.67 -34.78 -2.63
N PRO A 992 11.18 -35.98 -2.95
CA PRO A 992 11.64 -36.72 -4.11
C PRO A 992 11.45 -35.90 -5.42
N PRO A 993 12.33 -36.07 -6.41
CA PRO A 993 12.20 -35.44 -7.73
C PRO A 993 10.89 -35.84 -8.42
N THR A 994 10.21 -34.85 -8.98
CA THR A 994 8.99 -35.02 -9.78
C THR A 994 9.31 -34.82 -11.26
N LEU A 995 8.90 -35.78 -12.12
CA LEU A 995 9.02 -35.65 -13.57
C LEU A 995 8.09 -34.54 -14.07
N GLN A 996 8.64 -33.59 -14.81
CA GLN A 996 7.87 -32.55 -15.48
C GLN A 996 7.48 -32.96 -16.92
N SER A 997 8.24 -33.87 -17.52
CA SER A 997 7.92 -34.46 -18.82
C SER A 997 8.25 -35.96 -18.86
N PRO A 998 7.47 -36.77 -19.62
CA PRO A 998 7.85 -38.15 -19.90
C PRO A 998 9.12 -38.21 -20.78
N PRO A 999 9.89 -39.31 -20.73
CA PRO A 999 11.03 -39.53 -21.61
C PRO A 999 10.58 -39.45 -23.07
N ALA A 1000 11.03 -38.43 -23.77
CA ALA A 1000 10.70 -38.17 -25.17
C ALA A 1000 11.81 -37.37 -25.84
N SER A 1001 11.75 -37.29 -27.17
CA SER A 1001 12.65 -36.41 -27.92
C SER A 1001 12.30 -34.94 -27.66
N HIS A 1002 13.25 -34.20 -27.09
CA HIS A 1002 13.19 -32.77 -26.82
C HIS A 1002 14.06 -32.02 -27.83
N ARG A 1003 13.71 -30.78 -28.18
CA ARG A 1003 14.62 -29.87 -28.89
C ARG A 1003 15.58 -29.25 -27.90
N LEU A 1004 16.86 -29.42 -28.17
CA LEU A 1004 17.94 -28.75 -27.49
C LEU A 1004 18.49 -27.64 -28.38
N HIS A 1005 18.57 -26.43 -27.82
CA HIS A 1005 19.13 -25.24 -28.44
C HIS A 1005 20.38 -24.81 -27.67
N VAL A 1006 21.52 -24.72 -28.36
CA VAL A 1006 22.81 -24.31 -27.77
C VAL A 1006 23.37 -23.14 -28.59
N ALA A 1007 23.58 -22.00 -27.95
CA ALA A 1007 24.17 -20.81 -28.55
C ALA A 1007 25.70 -20.81 -28.44
N GLN A 1008 26.37 -20.12 -29.37
CA GLN A 1008 27.82 -19.96 -29.36
C GLN A 1008 28.27 -19.03 -28.22
N ALA A 1009 29.39 -19.39 -27.58
CA ALA A 1009 30.01 -18.67 -26.47
C ALA A 1009 30.15 -17.14 -26.69
N GLY A 1010 30.54 -16.71 -27.90
CA GLY A 1010 30.82 -15.31 -28.24
C GLY A 1010 29.63 -14.46 -28.70
N ASN A 1011 28.41 -15.00 -28.75
CA ASN A 1011 27.24 -14.29 -29.27
C ASN A 1011 26.55 -13.44 -28.18
N GLU A 1012 27.30 -12.56 -27.51
CA GLU A 1012 26.80 -11.77 -26.38
C GLU A 1012 25.92 -10.59 -26.77
N HIS A 1013 25.82 -10.27 -28.07
CA HIS A 1013 25.23 -9.02 -28.56
C HIS A 1013 23.73 -9.11 -28.88
N ARG A 1014 23.11 -10.30 -28.82
CA ARG A 1014 21.65 -10.45 -28.94
C ARG A 1014 20.99 -10.49 -27.57
N HIS A 1015 20.64 -9.31 -27.06
CA HIS A 1015 19.75 -9.19 -25.91
C HIS A 1015 18.42 -9.89 -26.21
N GLY A 1016 18.04 -10.90 -25.42
CA GLY A 1016 16.69 -11.48 -25.49
C GLY A 1016 16.56 -12.95 -25.90
N SER A 1017 17.65 -13.69 -26.16
CA SER A 1017 17.57 -15.14 -26.49
C SER A 1017 18.29 -16.02 -25.47
N PRO A 1018 17.75 -17.21 -25.12
CA PRO A 1018 18.41 -18.15 -24.23
C PRO A 1018 19.71 -18.67 -24.86
N LYS A 1019 20.76 -18.81 -24.04
CA LYS A 1019 22.02 -19.40 -24.50
C LYS A 1019 21.94 -20.93 -24.52
N PHE A 1020 21.20 -21.52 -23.60
CA PHE A 1020 20.87 -22.95 -23.58
C PHE A 1020 19.38 -23.11 -23.33
N ALA A 1021 18.68 -23.87 -24.15
CA ALA A 1021 17.27 -24.18 -23.93
C ALA A 1021 16.95 -25.62 -24.31
N ILE A 1022 16.24 -26.32 -23.43
CA ILE A 1022 15.76 -27.68 -23.70
C ILE A 1022 14.26 -27.75 -23.44
N GLY A 1023 13.50 -28.33 -24.36
CA GLY A 1023 12.05 -28.45 -24.21
C GLY A 1023 11.37 -29.13 -25.39
N ARG A 1024 10.06 -29.38 -25.28
CA ARG A 1024 9.31 -30.14 -26.29
C ARG A 1024 8.51 -29.20 -27.18
N PRO A 1025 8.67 -29.23 -28.52
CA PRO A 1025 7.79 -28.47 -29.40
C PRO A 1025 6.37 -29.07 -29.35
N VAL A 1026 5.54 -28.59 -28.44
CA VAL A 1026 4.10 -28.91 -28.40
C VAL A 1026 3.36 -27.79 -29.14
N ALA A 1027 2.18 -28.11 -29.69
CA ALA A 1027 1.26 -27.16 -30.32
C ALA A 1027 1.20 -25.81 -29.55
N PRO A 1028 0.98 -24.68 -30.24
CA PRO A 1028 1.13 -23.34 -29.63
C PRO A 1028 0.27 -23.22 -28.36
N GLY A 1029 0.92 -23.15 -27.18
CA GLY A 1029 0.24 -22.82 -25.92
C GLY A 1029 0.76 -23.48 -24.63
N VAL A 1030 1.46 -24.61 -24.66
CA VAL A 1030 2.00 -25.25 -23.44
C VAL A 1030 3.36 -25.88 -23.72
N ASP A 1031 4.44 -25.21 -23.34
CA ASP A 1031 5.80 -25.71 -23.58
C ASP A 1031 6.59 -25.69 -22.26
N VAL A 1032 6.93 -26.88 -21.74
CA VAL A 1032 7.84 -26.99 -20.58
C VAL A 1032 9.25 -26.95 -21.14
N ARG A 1033 9.96 -25.89 -20.80
CA ARG A 1033 11.33 -25.66 -21.24
C ARG A 1033 12.19 -25.29 -20.03
N LEU A 1034 13.46 -25.67 -20.05
CA LEU A 1034 14.49 -25.17 -19.15
C LEU A 1034 15.41 -24.24 -19.95
N TRP A 1035 15.48 -22.96 -19.56
CA TRP A 1035 16.27 -21.94 -20.24
C TRP A 1035 17.41 -21.51 -19.32
N LEU A 1036 18.62 -21.33 -19.86
CA LEU A 1036 19.73 -20.69 -19.17
C LEU A 1036 20.13 -19.44 -19.97
N TRP A 1037 20.06 -18.29 -19.31
CA TRP A 1037 20.49 -17.00 -19.84
C TRP A 1037 21.85 -16.62 -19.25
N ALA A 1038 22.61 -15.78 -19.95
CA ALA A 1038 23.70 -15.05 -19.32
C ALA A 1038 23.40 -13.57 -19.47
N ASP A 1039 23.30 -12.84 -18.36
CA ASP A 1039 23.12 -11.39 -18.40
C ASP A 1039 24.33 -10.70 -19.06
N GLY A 1040 24.09 -9.54 -19.69
CA GLY A 1040 25.16 -8.70 -20.24
C GLY A 1040 26.05 -8.08 -19.15
N PRO A 1041 27.21 -7.49 -19.52
CA PRO A 1041 28.27 -7.05 -18.59
C PRO A 1041 27.93 -5.88 -17.62
N GLY A 1042 26.65 -5.60 -17.34
CA GLY A 1042 26.21 -4.41 -16.59
C GLY A 1042 25.70 -4.62 -15.15
N LEU A 1043 25.54 -5.85 -14.65
CA LEU A 1043 24.96 -6.10 -13.32
C LEU A 1043 26.01 -6.66 -12.35
N ALA A 1044 26.80 -5.76 -11.77
CA ALA A 1044 27.78 -6.08 -10.73
C ALA A 1044 27.12 -6.27 -9.36
N ALA A 1045 26.60 -7.46 -9.05
CA ALA A 1045 26.29 -7.88 -7.67
C ALA A 1045 26.19 -9.42 -7.52
N GLY A 1046 27.32 -10.08 -7.28
CA GLY A 1046 27.47 -11.21 -6.34
C GLY A 1046 26.68 -12.52 -6.51
N GLY A 1047 26.22 -12.92 -7.71
CA GLY A 1047 25.55 -14.22 -7.88
C GLY A 1047 25.38 -14.64 -9.34
N CYS A 1048 25.10 -15.92 -9.59
CA CYS A 1048 24.98 -16.48 -10.94
C CYS A 1048 23.91 -15.72 -11.75
N PRO A 1049 24.22 -15.14 -12.92
CA PRO A 1049 23.28 -14.35 -13.73
C PRO A 1049 22.36 -15.24 -14.58
N VAL A 1050 22.15 -16.49 -14.14
CA VAL A 1050 21.42 -17.48 -14.93
C VAL A 1050 19.96 -17.42 -14.56
N ARG A 1051 19.16 -16.94 -15.52
CA ARG A 1051 17.70 -16.94 -15.43
C ARG A 1051 17.19 -18.31 -15.84
N VAL A 1052 16.52 -18.99 -14.91
CA VAL A 1052 15.76 -20.21 -15.19
C VAL A 1052 14.32 -19.82 -15.47
N VAL A 1053 13.82 -20.23 -16.63
CA VAL A 1053 12.40 -20.15 -16.99
C VAL A 1053 11.84 -21.55 -17.00
N LEU A 1054 10.76 -21.78 -16.25
CA LEU A 1054 9.98 -23.01 -16.27
C LEU A 1054 8.51 -22.63 -16.50
N GLY A 1055 7.97 -22.92 -17.69
CA GLY A 1055 6.57 -22.59 -18.03
C GLY A 1055 6.36 -22.11 -19.46
N SER A 1056 5.12 -21.70 -19.77
CA SER A 1056 4.71 -21.19 -21.08
C SER A 1056 5.37 -19.83 -21.40
N LEU A 1057 5.56 -19.54 -22.69
CA LEU A 1057 6.04 -18.25 -23.20
C LEU A 1057 5.18 -17.05 -22.77
N THR A 1058 3.90 -17.29 -22.42
CA THR A 1058 2.96 -16.23 -22.02
C THR A 1058 3.14 -15.77 -20.58
N ASP A 1059 3.79 -16.57 -19.72
CA ASP A 1059 4.03 -16.22 -18.32
C ASP A 1059 5.29 -16.94 -17.77
N PRO A 1060 6.49 -16.50 -18.19
CA PRO A 1060 7.73 -17.14 -17.77
C PRO A 1060 8.01 -16.81 -16.30
N ILE A 1061 8.01 -17.81 -15.43
CA ILE A 1061 8.49 -17.61 -14.06
C ILE A 1061 10.01 -17.54 -14.10
N LEU A 1062 10.55 -16.37 -13.77
CA LEU A 1062 11.93 -16.01 -13.99
C LEU A 1062 12.67 -16.02 -12.65
N PHE A 1063 13.61 -16.95 -12.49
CA PHE A 1063 14.35 -17.06 -11.25
C PHE A 1063 15.87 -16.96 -11.45
N ARG A 1064 16.57 -16.41 -10.47
CA ARG A 1064 18.04 -16.34 -10.45
C ARG A 1064 18.60 -17.61 -9.81
N ALA A 1065 19.48 -18.32 -10.52
CA ALA A 1065 20.15 -19.51 -9.97
C ALA A 1065 21.13 -19.13 -8.84
N ASP A 1066 21.10 -19.91 -7.76
CA ASP A 1066 22.08 -19.84 -6.66
C ASP A 1066 23.34 -20.65 -6.99
N GLU A 1067 23.18 -21.79 -7.68
CA GLU A 1067 24.25 -22.73 -8.04
C GLU A 1067 23.86 -23.51 -9.30
N ILE A 1068 24.86 -23.89 -10.12
CA ILE A 1068 24.68 -24.79 -11.28
C ILE A 1068 25.76 -25.86 -11.25
N GLU A 1069 25.35 -27.12 -11.42
CA GLU A 1069 26.23 -28.26 -11.59
C GLU A 1069 25.90 -29.01 -12.89
N VAL A 1070 26.94 -29.47 -13.59
CA VAL A 1070 26.80 -30.40 -14.72
C VAL A 1070 27.66 -31.62 -14.45
N MET A 1071 27.03 -32.79 -14.47
CA MET A 1071 27.68 -34.07 -14.23
C MET A 1071 27.57 -34.96 -15.46
N ARG A 1072 28.59 -35.77 -15.70
CA ARG A 1072 28.57 -36.87 -16.65
C ARG A 1072 28.23 -38.16 -15.94
N LEU A 1073 27.20 -38.86 -16.40
CA LEU A 1073 26.84 -40.17 -15.89
C LEU A 1073 27.58 -41.23 -16.71
N VAL A 1074 28.52 -41.94 -16.08
CA VAL A 1074 29.27 -43.02 -16.71
C VAL A 1074 28.43 -44.29 -16.63
N GLY A 1075 28.13 -44.94 -17.75
CA GLY A 1075 27.34 -46.16 -17.79
C GLY A 1075 27.31 -46.81 -19.17
N GLN A 1076 26.86 -48.06 -19.25
CA GLN A 1076 26.67 -48.74 -20.53
C GLN A 1076 25.39 -48.20 -21.20
N CYS A 1077 25.53 -47.21 -22.09
CA CYS A 1077 24.51 -46.98 -23.11
C CYS A 1077 24.54 -48.17 -24.07
N ARG A 1078 23.61 -49.11 -23.92
CA ARG A 1078 23.32 -50.09 -24.97
C ARG A 1078 22.95 -49.30 -26.23
N ARG A 1079 23.90 -49.12 -27.16
CA ARG A 1079 23.55 -48.78 -28.55
C ARG A 1079 22.66 -49.90 -29.05
N GLY A 1080 21.39 -49.61 -29.25
CA GLY A 1080 20.47 -50.57 -29.88
C GLY A 1080 21.11 -51.03 -31.19
N ALA A 1081 21.25 -52.34 -31.34
CA ALA A 1081 21.69 -52.97 -32.57
C ALA A 1081 20.83 -52.49 -33.75
N GLU A 1082 21.49 -52.33 -34.89
CA GLU A 1082 20.92 -52.02 -36.20
C GLU A 1082 19.56 -52.73 -36.42
N ARG A 1083 18.51 -51.94 -36.66
CA ARG A 1083 17.37 -52.41 -37.44
C ARG A 1083 17.86 -52.58 -38.87
N MET A 1084 18.10 -53.82 -39.29
CA MET A 1084 17.85 -54.19 -40.68
C MET A 1084 16.32 -54.28 -40.87
N ASP A 1085 15.87 -53.71 -41.99
CA ASP A 1085 14.51 -53.54 -42.54
C ASP A 1085 13.63 -52.41 -41.96
#